data_AF-A0A7R9T5H3-F1
#
_entry.id   AF-A0A7R9T5H3-F1
#
_cell.length_a   1.000
_cell.length_b   1.000
_cell.length_c   1.000
_cell.angle_alpha   90.00
_cell.angle_beta   90.00
_cell.angle_gamma   90.00
#
_symmetry.space_group_name_H-M   'P 1'
#
loop_
_entity.id
_entity.type
_entity.pdbx_description
1 polymer ?
#
loop_
_entity_poly.entity_id
_entity_poly.type
_entity_poly.pdbx_seq_one_letter_code
_entity_poly.pdbx_strand_id
1 'polypeptide(L)'
;AVRAHAGEGEEGDGDGEGEGDGWAKPTLTLRFEPFILAVEARDLDAGEAFVRCARECGYRESGITASEKRVICAARCQLRLDAPVVVDGERLVSDEGLETLVRLANEKFQVNADRMERFREAFNAMCAKRAAAKAGPSDEGGALKCVEAKKQVAKAVKDALKRGGWLDNARKSATKKNDVGDVECVILPIKRGAETAISSTVTSDAKLVLAAIEAGDVVVCDDGGHVNGGLGLMSAKKTQNPVTQMKQEVAAMLEAKGLNVNLAQEAPTRWEKLGDLVLLPANAFTASDFSAFGAELYACVARVLGASRVARQAPVSQGPKRESRAVMLYPEGADGWVETKELGVTYGLDVTKVMFSSGNGTEKTRMGAVGANGETVVDLFAGIGYYTLQLLKNAGAAKVYACEWNPNSCEALRHNLRVNGVESRCEVLEGDNRRTAPTGVADRVLLGLLPHAEMSWETAIKALKPKGGVLHVHSNVNSGDEDEWMVRLVSELKSLAETNGRGDLDIVVQHLERVKWYGPRIRHVVCDVRCTSRTHKDDLAPTRNMAPKSAVLARQPARTSGTNVRRVHRPLPADFKNTIAAQRVPAVISGLDIGQAPWTWTPSYLASLDGVPEKLVSVHVSRDPKLDFVRKNFKYVVMPFGELLAKVNDTSDDNFYYLRSIGENPRKEPAHALLQFPSFARDLKLPSEFWGSEDNYFSAVVRVSSGDLQLWTHYDAMDNMLIQLHGEKRVLLFPPSVSGDLYLEGSSSVVRDVDDHDRESFPRFARARKAALEVILQPGDVLYIPALWAHHVTALHGPSIALNVFFRHLPTSGYPSKDLYGNADPIAAASALKSINSAIESLKELPLDYRVFYAGVAAARLESELGVESARRALATVNDDTPKSRGMNSRATKGTGVVGTVLSALACLLITRRASRK
;
A
#
# COMPACT_ATOMS: atom_id res chain seq x y z
N ALA A 1 -16.30 41.45 18.42
CA ALA A 1 -14.93 41.14 17.96
C ALA A 1 -14.01 42.37 18.08
N VAL A 2 -14.21 43.45 17.32
CA VAL A 2 -13.33 44.66 17.41
C VAL A 2 -13.46 45.40 18.74
N ARG A 3 -14.65 45.47 19.34
CA ARG A 3 -14.87 46.06 20.68
C ARG A 3 -14.27 45.27 21.85
N ALA A 4 -13.87 44.02 21.64
CA ALA A 4 -13.31 43.19 22.72
C ALA A 4 -11.81 43.47 22.97
N HIS A 5 -11.17 44.33 22.17
CA HIS A 5 -9.73 44.58 22.22
C HIS A 5 -9.32 46.03 22.58
N ALA A 6 -10.27 46.96 22.74
CA ALA A 6 -9.99 48.29 23.26
C ALA A 6 -10.55 48.35 24.69
N GLY A 7 -9.66 48.35 25.68
CA GLY A 7 -9.93 47.94 27.06
C GLY A 7 -10.93 48.77 27.86
N GLU A 8 -11.47 48.13 28.89
CA GLU A 8 -11.88 48.74 30.16
C GLU A 8 -11.02 48.07 31.24
N GLY A 9 -10.24 48.90 31.95
CA GLY A 9 -9.30 48.48 32.97
C GLY A 9 -9.93 48.35 34.34
N GLU A 10 -9.39 47.44 35.15
CA GLU A 10 -9.41 47.53 36.59
C GLU A 10 -7.97 47.65 37.08
N GLU A 11 -7.73 48.68 37.90
CA GLU A 11 -6.46 49.05 38.52
C GLU A 11 -6.01 47.98 39.52
N GLY A 12 -4.74 47.59 39.44
CA GLY A 12 -4.08 46.73 40.41
C GLY A 12 -2.57 46.89 40.33
N ASP A 13 -2.00 47.57 41.32
CA ASP A 13 -0.58 47.90 41.48
C ASP A 13 0.35 46.68 41.40
N GLY A 14 1.53 46.87 40.79
CA GLY A 14 2.61 45.91 40.83
C GLY A 14 3.76 46.27 39.90
N ASP A 15 4.78 46.92 40.46
CA ASP A 15 6.02 47.31 39.80
C ASP A 15 6.72 46.15 39.07
N GLY A 16 7.05 46.38 37.80
CA GLY A 16 7.87 45.48 37.01
C GLY A 16 8.18 46.09 35.65
N GLU A 17 9.37 46.66 35.50
CA GLU A 17 9.94 47.02 34.21
C GLU A 17 10.06 45.75 33.35
N GLY A 18 9.15 45.59 32.39
CA GLY A 18 9.16 44.55 31.37
C GLY A 18 9.01 45.16 29.99
N GLU A 19 10.05 45.03 29.17
CA GLU A 19 10.00 45.40 27.74
C GLU A 19 8.85 44.65 27.04
N GLY A 20 8.00 45.42 26.34
CA GLY A 20 6.71 44.95 25.83
C GLY A 20 6.78 43.95 24.67
N ASP A 21 6.01 42.87 24.80
CA ASP A 21 5.73 41.87 23.78
C ASP A 21 5.03 42.43 22.54
N GLY A 22 5.62 42.20 21.36
CA GLY A 22 5.08 42.59 20.06
C GLY A 22 4.01 41.64 19.54
N TRP A 23 2.74 41.87 19.91
CA TRP A 23 1.60 41.13 19.38
C TRP A 23 1.37 41.43 17.88
N ALA A 24 1.26 40.38 17.06
CA ALA A 24 0.97 40.49 15.63
C ALA A 24 -0.49 40.90 15.39
N LYS A 25 -0.69 41.90 14.51
CA LYS A 25 -2.00 42.49 14.26
C LYS A 25 -2.94 41.56 13.42
N PRO A 26 -4.26 41.47 13.71
CA PRO A 26 -5.16 40.43 13.17
C PRO A 26 -5.76 40.68 11.75
N THR A 27 -6.09 39.62 10.99
CA THR A 27 -6.76 39.70 9.65
C THR A 27 -8.11 38.96 9.66
N LEU A 28 -9.16 39.53 9.03
CA LEU A 28 -10.54 39.00 8.96
C LEU A 28 -11.08 39.06 7.51
N THR A 29 -11.83 38.05 7.05
CA THR A 29 -12.39 37.96 5.68
C THR A 29 -13.81 37.38 5.70
N LEU A 30 -14.71 37.92 4.87
CA LEU A 30 -16.11 37.48 4.70
C LEU A 30 -16.27 36.67 3.40
N ARG A 31 -16.86 35.46 3.47
CA ARG A 31 -16.97 34.52 2.34
C ARG A 31 -18.38 33.92 2.17
N PHE A 32 -18.79 33.67 0.92
CA PHE A 32 -19.98 32.89 0.52
C PHE A 32 -19.61 31.79 -0.49
N GLU A 33 -20.17 30.57 -0.30
CA GLU A 33 -20.04 29.40 -1.19
C GLU A 33 -21.42 28.83 -1.59
N PRO A 34 -21.60 28.28 -2.82
CA PRO A 34 -22.91 27.88 -3.34
C PRO A 34 -23.21 26.38 -3.15
N PHE A 35 -24.41 25.95 -3.58
CA PHE A 35 -24.85 24.55 -3.51
C PHE A 35 -24.10 23.63 -4.49
N ILE A 36 -23.77 22.42 -4.02
CA ILE A 36 -23.12 21.34 -4.78
C ILE A 36 -23.78 20.00 -4.42
N LEU A 37 -24.08 19.15 -5.41
CA LEU A 37 -24.67 17.81 -5.21
C LEU A 37 -23.92 16.76 -6.04
N ALA A 38 -23.67 15.57 -5.48
CA ALA A 38 -23.13 14.41 -6.19
C ALA A 38 -24.02 13.18 -5.97
N VAL A 39 -24.27 12.40 -7.03
CA VAL A 39 -25.18 11.24 -7.02
C VAL A 39 -24.61 10.08 -7.84
N GLU A 40 -24.96 8.84 -7.49
CA GLU A 40 -24.67 7.65 -8.30
C GLU A 40 -25.87 7.30 -9.18
N ALA A 41 -25.64 7.23 -10.49
CA ALA A 41 -26.61 6.78 -11.48
C ALA A 41 -26.48 5.27 -11.71
N ARG A 42 -27.63 4.62 -11.95
CA ARG A 42 -27.73 3.19 -12.27
C ARG A 42 -26.97 2.79 -13.54
N ASP A 43 -26.91 3.71 -14.50
CA ASP A 43 -26.29 3.53 -15.81
C ASP A 43 -25.94 4.91 -16.42
N LEU A 44 -25.22 4.89 -17.53
CA LEU A 44 -24.72 6.11 -18.18
C LEU A 44 -25.86 7.00 -18.69
N ASP A 45 -26.93 6.39 -19.23
CA ASP A 45 -28.10 7.12 -19.76
C ASP A 45 -28.84 7.89 -18.65
N ALA A 46 -29.04 7.29 -17.49
CA ALA A 46 -29.59 7.99 -16.32
C ALA A 46 -28.67 9.13 -15.85
N GLY A 47 -27.35 8.94 -15.93
CA GLY A 47 -26.36 9.96 -15.59
C GLY A 47 -26.37 11.16 -16.54
N GLU A 48 -26.48 10.92 -17.85
CA GLU A 48 -26.58 11.97 -18.88
C GLU A 48 -27.83 12.82 -18.71
N ALA A 49 -28.97 12.19 -18.39
CA ALA A 49 -30.21 12.90 -18.13
C ALA A 49 -30.10 13.81 -16.89
N PHE A 50 -29.48 13.32 -15.81
CA PHE A 50 -29.24 14.11 -14.60
C PHE A 50 -28.38 15.35 -14.88
N VAL A 51 -27.24 15.17 -15.56
CA VAL A 51 -26.30 16.28 -15.82
C VAL A 51 -26.90 17.31 -16.77
N ARG A 52 -27.69 16.86 -17.76
CA ARG A 52 -28.44 17.77 -18.65
C ARG A 52 -29.43 18.62 -17.85
N CYS A 53 -30.25 17.98 -17.01
CA CYS A 53 -31.19 18.67 -16.13
C CYS A 53 -30.49 19.70 -15.23
N ALA A 54 -29.36 19.34 -14.62
CA ALA A 54 -28.60 20.26 -13.77
C ALA A 54 -28.06 21.47 -14.53
N ARG A 55 -27.50 21.25 -15.74
CA ARG A 55 -26.96 22.34 -16.58
C ARG A 55 -28.04 23.32 -17.02
N GLU A 56 -29.21 22.83 -17.41
CA GLU A 56 -30.36 23.64 -17.80
C GLU A 56 -30.86 24.52 -16.64
N CYS A 57 -30.76 24.03 -15.40
CA CYS A 57 -31.10 24.80 -14.19
C CYS A 57 -30.01 25.78 -13.73
N GLY A 58 -28.90 25.92 -14.46
CA GLY A 58 -27.82 26.87 -14.18
C GLY A 58 -26.62 26.30 -13.45
N TYR A 59 -26.54 24.97 -13.27
CA TYR A 59 -25.34 24.28 -12.79
C TYR A 59 -24.43 23.91 -13.97
N ARG A 60 -23.79 24.91 -14.59
CA ARG A 60 -23.01 24.74 -15.83
C ARG A 60 -21.77 23.84 -15.68
N GLU A 61 -21.23 23.73 -14.47
CA GLU A 61 -20.02 22.95 -14.15
C GLU A 61 -20.33 21.47 -13.80
N SER A 62 -21.55 21.02 -14.11
CA SER A 62 -22.00 19.65 -13.85
C SER A 62 -21.37 18.64 -14.81
N GLY A 63 -21.10 17.41 -14.36
CA GLY A 63 -20.38 16.39 -15.13
C GLY A 63 -20.61 14.94 -14.65
N ILE A 64 -20.14 13.98 -15.46
CA ILE A 64 -20.25 12.53 -15.22
C ILE A 64 -18.86 11.92 -15.14
N THR A 65 -18.69 10.96 -14.23
CA THR A 65 -17.51 10.08 -14.14
C THR A 65 -18.00 8.64 -14.14
N ALA A 66 -17.70 7.89 -15.20
CA ALA A 66 -18.14 6.49 -15.35
C ALA A 66 -16.94 5.52 -15.26
N SER A 67 -17.15 4.38 -14.60
CA SER A 67 -16.24 3.24 -14.49
C SER A 67 -17.00 1.95 -14.84
N GLU A 68 -16.32 0.82 -14.99
CA GLU A 68 -16.96 -0.48 -15.30
C GLU A 68 -18.05 -0.91 -14.29
N LYS A 69 -18.04 -0.34 -13.08
CA LYS A 69 -18.97 -0.71 -12.01
C LYS A 69 -19.91 0.41 -11.55
N ARG A 70 -19.59 1.68 -11.80
CA ARG A 70 -20.30 2.83 -11.22
C ARG A 70 -20.33 4.03 -12.17
N VAL A 71 -21.44 4.77 -12.15
CA VAL A 71 -21.60 6.04 -12.88
C VAL A 71 -21.92 7.13 -11.86
N ILE A 72 -21.02 8.08 -11.64
CA ILE A 72 -21.18 9.19 -10.69
C ILE A 72 -21.47 10.49 -11.45
N CYS A 73 -22.41 11.29 -10.97
CA CYS A 73 -22.81 12.57 -11.57
C CYS A 73 -22.77 13.68 -10.53
N ALA A 74 -22.43 14.92 -10.93
CA ALA A 74 -22.37 16.06 -10.02
C ALA A 74 -23.06 17.30 -10.59
N ALA A 75 -23.78 18.05 -9.75
CA ALA A 75 -24.39 19.36 -10.04
C ALA A 75 -23.59 20.49 -9.36
N ARG A 76 -23.00 21.42 -10.15
CA ARG A 76 -22.08 22.48 -9.67
C ARG A 76 -22.23 23.81 -10.43
N CYS A 77 -21.94 24.95 -9.76
CA CYS A 77 -22.00 26.29 -10.36
C CYS A 77 -20.89 27.24 -9.83
N GLN A 78 -20.64 28.34 -10.54
CA GLN A 78 -19.62 29.35 -10.20
C GLN A 78 -20.22 30.60 -9.53
N LEU A 79 -20.78 30.46 -8.33
CA LEU A 79 -21.28 31.61 -7.55
C LEU A 79 -20.46 31.73 -6.25
N ARG A 80 -19.71 32.82 -6.06
CA ARG A 80 -18.85 33.02 -4.86
C ARG A 80 -18.75 34.49 -4.44
N LEU A 81 -18.38 34.73 -3.19
CA LEU A 81 -17.92 36.02 -2.65
C LEU A 81 -16.74 35.76 -1.72
N ASP A 82 -15.69 36.58 -1.80
CA ASP A 82 -14.52 36.54 -0.91
C ASP A 82 -14.01 37.98 -0.75
N ALA A 83 -14.11 38.54 0.46
CA ALA A 83 -13.82 39.95 0.73
C ALA A 83 -13.10 40.16 2.06
N PRO A 84 -11.86 40.71 2.08
CA PRO A 84 -11.14 41.01 3.32
C PRO A 84 -11.78 42.20 4.03
N VAL A 85 -11.94 42.10 5.36
CA VAL A 85 -12.58 43.10 6.24
C VAL A 85 -11.54 43.78 7.14
N VAL A 86 -10.57 43.03 7.63
CA VAL A 86 -9.43 43.52 8.42
C VAL A 86 -8.18 42.86 7.86
N VAL A 87 -7.08 43.59 7.70
CA VAL A 87 -5.77 43.03 7.31
C VAL A 87 -4.72 43.64 8.23
N ASP A 88 -3.93 42.79 8.88
CA ASP A 88 -2.88 43.17 9.82
C ASP A 88 -3.33 44.26 10.83
N GLY A 89 -4.51 44.06 11.43
CA GLY A 89 -5.17 44.89 12.43
C GLY A 89 -5.81 46.16 11.89
N GLU A 90 -5.57 46.48 10.62
CA GLU A 90 -6.17 47.62 9.96
C GLU A 90 -7.50 47.20 9.34
N ARG A 91 -8.55 47.88 9.77
CA ARG A 91 -9.89 47.69 9.23
C ARG A 91 -9.95 48.30 7.82
N LEU A 92 -10.13 47.46 6.80
CA LEU A 92 -10.19 47.88 5.40
C LEU A 92 -11.61 48.28 4.96
N VAL A 93 -12.64 47.78 5.64
CA VAL A 93 -14.03 47.94 5.25
C VAL A 93 -14.79 48.66 6.37
N SER A 94 -15.44 49.78 6.05
CA SER A 94 -16.30 50.52 6.98
C SER A 94 -17.50 49.69 7.46
N ASP A 95 -18.25 50.17 8.45
CA ASP A 95 -19.47 49.48 8.90
C ASP A 95 -20.51 49.38 7.78
N GLU A 96 -20.74 50.47 7.04
CA GLU A 96 -21.59 50.48 5.84
C GLU A 96 -21.07 49.55 4.73
N GLY A 97 -19.74 49.45 4.58
CA GLY A 97 -19.12 48.52 3.64
C GLY A 97 -19.32 47.06 4.05
N LEU A 98 -19.28 46.76 5.36
CA LEU A 98 -19.51 45.42 5.88
C LEU A 98 -20.98 45.02 5.75
N GLU A 99 -21.90 45.93 6.05
CA GLU A 99 -23.33 45.75 5.79
C GLU A 99 -23.61 45.50 4.31
N THR A 100 -22.91 46.22 3.42
CA THR A 100 -22.99 45.99 1.97
C THR A 100 -22.47 44.61 1.58
N LEU A 101 -21.34 44.15 2.13
CA LEU A 101 -20.80 42.81 1.89
C LEU A 101 -21.74 41.71 2.38
N VAL A 102 -22.33 41.88 3.56
CA VAL A 102 -23.33 40.96 4.12
C VAL A 102 -24.58 40.94 3.24
N ARG A 103 -25.07 42.09 2.79
CA ARG A 103 -26.20 42.18 1.85
C ARG A 103 -25.89 41.46 0.54
N LEU A 104 -24.71 41.67 -0.05
CA LEU A 104 -24.28 40.98 -1.28
C LEU A 104 -24.15 39.46 -1.07
N ALA A 105 -23.71 39.02 0.10
CA ALA A 105 -23.66 37.60 0.45
C ALA A 105 -25.09 37.02 0.54
N ASN A 106 -26.02 37.72 1.20
CA ASN A 106 -27.41 37.31 1.32
C ASN A 106 -28.14 37.29 -0.04
N GLU A 107 -27.86 38.24 -0.93
CA GLU A 107 -28.36 38.22 -2.31
C GLU A 107 -27.86 36.98 -3.06
N LYS A 108 -26.58 36.61 -2.91
CA LYS A 108 -26.03 35.37 -3.49
C LYS A 108 -26.64 34.12 -2.86
N PHE A 109 -26.93 34.12 -1.55
CA PHE A 109 -27.68 33.05 -0.90
C PHE A 109 -29.07 32.89 -1.53
N GLN A 110 -29.79 33.99 -1.76
CA GLN A 110 -31.11 33.94 -2.39
C GLN A 110 -31.04 33.42 -3.82
N VAL A 111 -30.10 33.92 -4.64
CA VAL A 111 -29.89 33.42 -6.01
C VAL A 111 -29.56 31.92 -6.04
N ASN A 112 -28.81 31.45 -5.04
CA ASN A 112 -28.51 30.02 -4.89
C ASN A 112 -29.75 29.22 -4.46
N ALA A 113 -30.56 29.74 -3.55
CA ALA A 113 -31.83 29.12 -3.13
C ALA A 113 -32.82 28.98 -4.27
N ASP A 114 -33.05 30.05 -5.05
CA ASP A 114 -33.95 30.02 -6.21
C ASP A 114 -33.45 29.02 -7.26
N ARG A 115 -32.13 28.88 -7.42
CA ARG A 115 -31.53 27.90 -8.32
C ARG A 115 -31.76 26.46 -7.85
N MET A 116 -31.62 26.20 -6.55
CA MET A 116 -31.89 24.89 -5.97
C MET A 116 -33.34 24.49 -6.19
N GLU A 117 -34.27 25.42 -5.99
CA GLU A 117 -35.70 25.14 -6.15
C GLU A 117 -36.07 24.81 -7.60
N ARG A 118 -35.59 25.62 -8.56
CA ARG A 118 -35.76 25.31 -9.99
C ARG A 118 -35.19 23.94 -10.37
N PHE A 119 -34.04 23.57 -9.81
CA PHE A 119 -33.45 22.26 -10.06
C PHE A 119 -34.25 21.12 -9.45
N ARG A 120 -34.78 21.30 -8.23
CA ARG A 120 -35.66 20.34 -7.55
C ARG A 120 -36.90 20.04 -8.39
N GLU A 121 -37.57 21.09 -8.88
CA GLU A 121 -38.77 20.95 -9.72
C GLU A 121 -38.47 20.26 -11.05
N ALA A 122 -37.42 20.69 -11.75
CA ALA A 122 -37.02 20.10 -13.04
C ALA A 122 -36.61 18.62 -12.90
N PHE A 123 -35.87 18.29 -11.84
CA PHE A 123 -35.44 16.93 -11.55
C PHE A 123 -36.64 16.01 -11.26
N ASN A 124 -37.61 16.47 -10.47
CA ASN A 124 -38.83 15.72 -10.20
C ASN A 124 -39.65 15.49 -11.48
N ALA A 125 -39.79 16.50 -12.34
CA ALA A 125 -40.48 16.37 -13.63
C ALA A 125 -39.78 15.38 -14.57
N MET A 126 -38.44 15.41 -14.62
CA MET A 126 -37.64 14.45 -15.38
C MET A 126 -37.87 13.01 -14.89
N CYS A 127 -37.85 12.78 -13.58
CA CYS A 127 -38.11 11.48 -12.98
C CYS A 127 -39.52 10.97 -13.29
N ALA A 128 -40.54 11.83 -13.20
CA ALA A 128 -41.92 11.47 -13.52
C ALA A 128 -42.10 11.08 -15.01
N LYS A 129 -41.49 11.84 -15.94
CA LYS A 129 -41.52 11.50 -17.38
C LYS A 129 -40.86 10.15 -17.67
N ARG A 130 -39.72 9.86 -17.03
CA ARG A 130 -39.00 8.57 -17.20
C ARG A 130 -39.75 7.40 -16.55
N ALA A 131 -40.49 7.63 -15.48
CA ALA A 131 -41.37 6.62 -14.88
C ALA A 131 -42.55 6.27 -15.81
N ALA A 132 -43.18 7.28 -16.43
CA ALA A 132 -44.27 7.08 -17.38
C ALA A 132 -43.82 6.37 -18.68
N ALA A 133 -42.61 6.65 -19.18
CA ALA A 133 -42.06 5.98 -20.36
C ALA A 133 -41.69 4.50 -20.14
N LYS A 134 -41.55 4.07 -18.87
CA LYS A 134 -41.31 2.67 -18.50
C LYS A 134 -42.60 1.83 -18.45
N ALA A 135 -43.76 2.46 -18.56
CA ALA A 135 -45.05 1.81 -18.59
C ALA A 135 -45.53 1.65 -20.05
N GLY A 136 -45.00 0.63 -20.75
CA GLY A 136 -45.58 0.12 -22.00
C GLY A 136 -44.71 -0.92 -22.72
N PRO A 137 -45.27 -1.86 -23.49
CA PRO A 137 -46.53 -2.59 -23.32
C PRO A 137 -46.35 -3.85 -22.42
N SER A 138 -47.48 -4.44 -22.04
CA SER A 138 -47.67 -5.61 -21.18
C SER A 138 -46.85 -6.86 -21.54
N ASP A 139 -46.48 -7.58 -20.49
CA ASP A 139 -45.62 -8.78 -20.42
C ASP A 139 -46.35 -10.07 -20.82
N GLU A 140 -46.97 -10.14 -22.01
CA GLU A 140 -47.72 -11.34 -22.46
C GLU A 140 -47.24 -11.87 -23.83
N GLY A 141 -46.79 -13.13 -23.86
CA GLY A 141 -47.07 -14.03 -25.01
C GLY A 141 -45.94 -14.83 -25.69
N GLY A 142 -44.64 -14.62 -25.44
CA GLY A 142 -43.57 -15.34 -26.18
C GLY A 142 -43.07 -16.65 -25.53
N ALA A 143 -42.51 -17.59 -26.30
CA ALA A 143 -41.75 -18.73 -25.76
C ALA A 143 -40.38 -18.29 -25.21
N LEU A 144 -39.88 -18.95 -24.15
CA LEU A 144 -38.54 -18.72 -23.61
C LEU A 144 -37.49 -19.47 -24.45
N LYS A 145 -36.28 -18.90 -24.60
CA LYS A 145 -35.23 -19.43 -25.50
C LYS A 145 -33.93 -19.79 -24.80
N CYS A 146 -33.15 -20.63 -25.45
CA CYS A 146 -31.79 -21.01 -25.09
C CYS A 146 -30.91 -21.23 -26.33
N VAL A 147 -29.62 -21.44 -26.09
CA VAL A 147 -28.60 -21.67 -27.10
C VAL A 147 -27.92 -23.01 -26.81
N GLU A 148 -28.00 -23.95 -27.73
CA GLU A 148 -27.25 -25.22 -27.70
C GLU A 148 -25.90 -25.00 -28.40
N ALA A 149 -24.81 -25.07 -27.63
CA ALA A 149 -23.46 -24.84 -28.13
C ALA A 149 -22.60 -26.11 -27.96
N LYS A 150 -21.88 -26.53 -29.00
CA LYS A 150 -20.95 -27.67 -28.91
C LYS A 150 -19.90 -27.42 -27.82
N LYS A 151 -19.47 -28.48 -27.12
CA LYS A 151 -18.53 -28.41 -25.97
C LYS A 151 -17.28 -27.55 -26.24
N GLN A 152 -16.76 -27.55 -27.48
CA GLN A 152 -15.54 -26.83 -27.87
C GLN A 152 -15.71 -25.30 -27.87
N VAL A 153 -16.89 -24.80 -28.26
CA VAL A 153 -17.17 -23.36 -28.38
C VAL A 153 -17.98 -22.79 -27.21
N ALA A 154 -18.60 -23.66 -26.40
CA ALA A 154 -19.52 -23.30 -25.33
C ALA A 154 -18.97 -22.26 -24.35
N LYS A 155 -17.68 -22.31 -24.00
CA LYS A 155 -17.06 -21.33 -23.10
C LYS A 155 -17.01 -19.93 -23.72
N ALA A 156 -16.50 -19.83 -24.95
CA ALA A 156 -16.38 -18.55 -25.65
C ALA A 156 -17.75 -17.91 -25.92
N VAL A 157 -18.73 -18.71 -26.32
CA VAL A 157 -20.12 -18.27 -26.56
C VAL A 157 -20.77 -17.81 -25.26
N LYS A 158 -20.60 -18.54 -24.16
CA LYS A 158 -21.13 -18.13 -22.84
C LYS A 158 -20.54 -16.79 -22.39
N ASP A 159 -19.24 -16.59 -22.58
CA ASP A 159 -18.57 -15.35 -22.19
C ASP A 159 -19.05 -14.17 -23.05
N ALA A 160 -19.25 -14.38 -24.36
CA ALA A 160 -19.81 -13.38 -25.27
C ALA A 160 -21.27 -13.02 -24.94
N LEU A 161 -22.14 -14.02 -24.71
CA LEU A 161 -23.52 -13.80 -24.26
C LEU A 161 -23.59 -13.04 -22.94
N LYS A 162 -22.64 -13.28 -22.03
CA LYS A 162 -22.55 -12.58 -20.75
C LYS A 162 -22.13 -11.11 -20.95
N ARG A 163 -21.09 -10.83 -21.75
CA ARG A 163 -20.63 -9.45 -22.05
C ARG A 163 -21.67 -8.63 -22.81
N GLY A 164 -22.36 -9.26 -23.76
CA GLY A 164 -23.46 -8.64 -24.52
C GLY A 164 -24.76 -8.47 -23.70
N GLY A 165 -24.80 -8.94 -22.45
CA GLY A 165 -25.98 -8.83 -21.58
C GLY A 165 -27.16 -9.71 -22.00
N TRP A 166 -26.93 -10.67 -22.90
CA TRP A 166 -27.94 -11.55 -23.51
C TRP A 166 -28.17 -12.84 -22.72
N LEU A 167 -27.22 -13.25 -21.88
CA LEU A 167 -27.35 -14.44 -21.03
C LEU A 167 -28.39 -14.23 -19.92
N ASP A 168 -29.26 -15.21 -19.70
CA ASP A 168 -30.23 -15.22 -18.62
C ASP A 168 -29.69 -15.96 -17.38
N ASN A 169 -29.30 -15.21 -16.36
CA ASN A 169 -28.72 -15.76 -15.13
C ASN A 169 -29.77 -16.33 -14.15
N ALA A 170 -31.07 -16.23 -14.43
CA ALA A 170 -32.12 -16.79 -13.57
C ALA A 170 -32.29 -18.32 -13.76
N ARG A 171 -31.81 -18.86 -14.88
CA ARG A 171 -31.90 -20.28 -15.26
C ARG A 171 -30.52 -20.92 -15.25
N LYS A 172 -30.42 -22.20 -14.85
CA LYS A 172 -29.16 -22.96 -14.88
C LYS A 172 -28.84 -23.41 -16.30
N SER A 173 -27.55 -23.40 -16.67
CA SER A 173 -27.08 -24.09 -17.88
C SER A 173 -27.19 -25.62 -17.71
N ALA A 174 -27.45 -26.33 -18.79
CA ALA A 174 -27.49 -27.80 -18.81
C ALA A 174 -26.45 -28.37 -19.78
N THR A 175 -26.24 -29.69 -19.73
CA THR A 175 -25.36 -30.41 -20.66
C THR A 175 -26.12 -31.57 -21.29
N LYS A 176 -25.90 -31.76 -22.59
CA LYS A 176 -26.40 -32.91 -23.34
C LYS A 176 -25.23 -33.87 -23.57
N LYS A 177 -25.42 -35.14 -23.23
CA LYS A 177 -24.40 -36.19 -23.34
C LYS A 177 -24.71 -37.12 -24.51
N ASN A 178 -23.69 -37.66 -25.14
CA ASN A 178 -23.80 -38.71 -26.15
C ASN A 178 -24.05 -40.09 -25.50
N ASP A 179 -24.23 -41.13 -26.32
CA ASP A 179 -24.52 -42.51 -25.89
C ASP A 179 -23.41 -43.14 -25.02
N VAL A 180 -22.20 -42.57 -25.04
CA VAL A 180 -21.03 -43.02 -24.26
C VAL A 180 -20.91 -42.25 -22.93
N GLY A 181 -21.81 -41.29 -22.67
CA GLY A 181 -21.85 -40.49 -21.45
C GLY A 181 -20.98 -39.23 -21.47
N ASP A 182 -20.34 -38.92 -22.60
CA ASP A 182 -19.54 -37.72 -22.80
C ASP A 182 -20.40 -36.52 -23.15
N VAL A 183 -20.05 -35.34 -22.62
CA VAL A 183 -20.77 -34.09 -22.93
C VAL A 183 -20.52 -33.67 -24.38
N GLU A 184 -21.59 -33.64 -25.18
CA GLU A 184 -21.60 -33.24 -26.58
C GLU A 184 -21.88 -31.73 -26.71
N CYS A 185 -22.94 -31.26 -26.05
CA CYS A 185 -23.39 -29.87 -26.09
C CYS A 185 -23.63 -29.29 -24.69
N VAL A 186 -23.50 -27.97 -24.58
CA VAL A 186 -23.86 -27.16 -23.41
C VAL A 186 -25.01 -26.25 -23.80
N ILE A 187 -26.04 -26.21 -22.97
CA ILE A 187 -27.26 -25.45 -23.21
C ILE A 187 -27.25 -24.22 -22.31
N LEU A 188 -27.31 -23.04 -22.93
CA LEU A 188 -27.14 -21.73 -22.30
C LEU A 188 -28.45 -20.92 -22.40
N PRO A 189 -29.09 -20.53 -21.29
CA PRO A 189 -30.32 -19.74 -21.33
C PRO A 189 -30.06 -18.29 -21.78
N ILE A 190 -30.91 -17.76 -22.67
CA ILE A 190 -30.82 -16.37 -23.16
C ILE A 190 -32.10 -15.59 -22.83
N LYS A 191 -31.97 -14.27 -22.68
CA LYS A 191 -33.10 -13.36 -22.42
C LYS A 191 -34.00 -13.28 -23.66
N ARG A 192 -35.28 -12.97 -23.46
CA ARG A 192 -36.23 -12.75 -24.56
C ARG A 192 -35.76 -11.60 -25.47
N GLY A 193 -35.83 -11.80 -26.78
CA GLY A 193 -35.39 -10.82 -27.78
C GLY A 193 -33.87 -10.74 -27.98
N ALA A 194 -33.10 -11.57 -27.28
CA ALA A 194 -31.65 -11.64 -27.46
C ALA A 194 -31.28 -12.08 -28.88
N GLU A 195 -32.04 -12.97 -29.51
CA GLU A 195 -31.76 -13.43 -30.87
C GLU A 195 -31.84 -12.29 -31.91
N THR A 196 -32.83 -11.40 -31.76
CA THR A 196 -32.99 -10.23 -32.63
C THR A 196 -31.89 -9.22 -32.35
N ALA A 197 -31.58 -8.99 -31.07
CA ALA A 197 -30.51 -8.07 -30.66
C ALA A 197 -29.13 -8.54 -31.12
N ILE A 198 -28.82 -9.83 -31.03
CA ILE A 198 -27.55 -10.41 -31.52
C ILE A 198 -27.44 -10.24 -33.04
N SER A 199 -28.55 -10.40 -33.77
CA SER A 199 -28.59 -10.28 -35.23
C SER A 199 -28.53 -8.83 -35.73
N SER A 200 -29.07 -7.87 -34.96
CA SER A 200 -29.11 -6.45 -35.36
C SER A 200 -27.92 -5.61 -34.88
N THR A 201 -27.04 -6.17 -34.04
CA THR A 201 -25.99 -5.41 -33.35
C THR A 201 -24.61 -5.68 -33.97
N VAL A 202 -23.85 -4.62 -34.27
CA VAL A 202 -22.51 -4.72 -34.90
C VAL A 202 -21.39 -4.71 -33.86
N THR A 203 -21.47 -5.55 -32.82
CA THR A 203 -20.40 -5.69 -31.81
C THR A 203 -19.49 -6.88 -32.11
N SER A 204 -18.27 -6.87 -31.57
CA SER A 204 -17.33 -8.01 -31.67
C SER A 204 -17.91 -9.28 -31.05
N ASP A 205 -18.64 -9.16 -29.94
CA ASP A 205 -19.31 -10.28 -29.27
C ASP A 205 -20.51 -10.82 -30.09
N ALA A 206 -21.29 -9.95 -30.75
CA ALA A 206 -22.36 -10.38 -31.66
C ALA A 206 -21.78 -11.16 -32.86
N LYS A 207 -20.70 -10.66 -33.48
CA LYS A 207 -20.01 -11.32 -34.59
C LYS A 207 -19.49 -12.71 -34.22
N LEU A 208 -18.97 -12.89 -33.00
CA LEU A 208 -18.50 -14.18 -32.51
C LEU A 208 -19.64 -15.20 -32.39
N VAL A 209 -20.77 -14.78 -31.82
CA VAL A 209 -21.95 -15.66 -31.67
C VAL A 209 -22.55 -15.99 -33.04
N LEU A 210 -22.68 -15.01 -33.94
CA LEU A 210 -23.18 -15.22 -35.30
C LEU A 210 -22.27 -16.15 -36.12
N ALA A 211 -20.94 -15.98 -36.05
CA ALA A 211 -20.00 -16.87 -36.74
C ALA A 211 -20.11 -18.33 -36.24
N ALA A 212 -20.34 -18.52 -34.94
CA ALA A 212 -20.55 -19.86 -34.38
C ALA A 212 -21.91 -20.47 -34.80
N ILE A 213 -22.93 -19.64 -35.05
CA ILE A 213 -24.21 -20.07 -35.63
C ILE A 213 -24.02 -20.46 -37.11
N GLU A 214 -23.33 -19.63 -37.89
CA GLU A 214 -23.03 -19.91 -39.31
C GLU A 214 -22.20 -21.19 -39.49
N ALA A 215 -21.27 -21.46 -38.57
CA ALA A 215 -20.47 -22.69 -38.56
C ALA A 215 -21.26 -23.95 -38.13
N GLY A 216 -22.51 -23.79 -37.68
CA GLY A 216 -23.31 -24.90 -37.15
C GLY A 216 -22.81 -25.43 -35.80
N ASP A 217 -22.03 -24.65 -35.06
CA ASP A 217 -21.53 -24.99 -33.72
C ASP A 217 -22.47 -24.51 -32.61
N VAL A 218 -23.41 -23.62 -32.97
CA VAL A 218 -24.40 -23.03 -32.09
C VAL A 218 -25.78 -23.04 -32.75
N VAL A 219 -26.79 -23.53 -32.03
CA VAL A 219 -28.18 -23.53 -32.47
C VAL A 219 -29.05 -22.81 -31.44
N VAL A 220 -29.86 -21.85 -31.91
CA VAL A 220 -30.87 -21.21 -31.06
C VAL A 220 -32.13 -22.07 -31.05
N CYS A 221 -32.61 -22.41 -29.85
CA CYS A 221 -33.77 -23.27 -29.67
C CYS A 221 -34.72 -22.72 -28.60
N ASP A 222 -35.97 -23.15 -28.65
CA ASP A 222 -36.93 -22.89 -27.57
C ASP A 222 -36.58 -23.76 -26.36
N ASP A 223 -36.72 -23.22 -25.16
CA ASP A 223 -36.40 -23.96 -23.93
C ASP A 223 -37.45 -25.03 -23.57
N GLY A 224 -38.54 -25.08 -24.35
CA GLY A 224 -39.55 -26.16 -24.42
C GLY A 224 -40.48 -26.29 -23.21
N GLY A 225 -40.20 -25.61 -22.10
CA GLY A 225 -40.91 -25.81 -20.83
C GLY A 225 -40.93 -27.28 -20.36
N HIS A 226 -41.52 -27.54 -19.18
CA HIS A 226 -41.54 -28.89 -18.59
C HIS A 226 -42.50 -29.88 -19.26
N VAL A 227 -43.20 -29.51 -20.34
CA VAL A 227 -44.42 -30.22 -20.79
C VAL A 227 -44.24 -31.14 -22.01
N ASN A 228 -43.09 -31.11 -22.71
CA ASN A 228 -42.89 -31.92 -23.94
C ASN A 228 -41.46 -32.48 -24.09
N GLY A 229 -40.88 -33.06 -23.04
CA GLY A 229 -39.57 -33.73 -23.14
C GLY A 229 -38.38 -32.82 -23.53
N GLY A 230 -38.54 -31.50 -23.40
CA GLY A 230 -37.50 -30.50 -23.67
C GLY A 230 -36.49 -30.35 -22.53
N LEU A 231 -35.40 -29.61 -22.80
CA LEU A 231 -34.17 -29.49 -21.99
C LEU A 231 -34.33 -28.85 -20.59
N GLY A 232 -35.54 -28.48 -20.17
CA GLY A 232 -35.95 -28.24 -18.78
C GLY A 232 -34.94 -27.50 -17.91
N LEU A 233 -34.47 -26.32 -18.35
CA LEU A 233 -33.48 -25.55 -17.58
C LEU A 233 -34.08 -25.11 -16.24
N MET A 234 -33.61 -25.73 -15.15
CA MET A 234 -34.13 -25.45 -13.81
C MET A 234 -33.82 -24.01 -13.37
N SER A 235 -34.72 -23.46 -12.55
CA SER A 235 -34.44 -22.22 -11.82
C SER A 235 -33.18 -22.37 -10.96
N ALA A 236 -32.30 -21.38 -10.98
CA ALA A 236 -31.13 -21.38 -10.13
C ALA A 236 -31.55 -21.19 -8.65
N LYS A 237 -31.49 -22.26 -7.83
CA LYS A 237 -31.57 -22.13 -6.36
C LYS A 237 -30.51 -21.12 -5.90
N LYS A 238 -30.94 -19.97 -5.38
CA LYS A 238 -30.06 -19.01 -4.72
C LYS A 238 -29.64 -19.61 -3.38
N THR A 239 -28.50 -20.30 -3.31
CA THR A 239 -27.80 -20.45 -2.04
C THR A 239 -27.41 -19.05 -1.60
N GLN A 240 -28.09 -18.53 -0.57
CA GLN A 240 -27.70 -17.27 0.04
C GLN A 240 -26.28 -17.41 0.59
N ASN A 241 -25.48 -16.39 0.37
CA ASN A 241 -24.15 -16.31 0.96
C ASN A 241 -24.29 -16.43 2.50
N PRO A 242 -23.55 -17.32 3.19
CA PRO A 242 -23.62 -17.47 4.64
C PRO A 242 -23.45 -16.16 5.42
N VAL A 243 -22.68 -15.20 4.89
CA VAL A 243 -22.57 -13.84 5.47
C VAL A 243 -23.89 -13.10 5.38
N THR A 244 -24.55 -13.13 4.23
CA THR A 244 -25.85 -12.47 4.03
C THR A 244 -26.91 -13.14 4.90
N GLN A 245 -26.93 -14.48 4.94
CA GLN A 245 -27.85 -15.23 5.77
C GLN A 245 -27.64 -14.90 7.25
N MET A 246 -26.40 -14.92 7.74
CA MET A 246 -26.08 -14.58 9.12
C MET A 246 -26.51 -13.14 9.46
N LYS A 247 -26.21 -12.17 8.59
CA LYS A 247 -26.63 -10.78 8.79
C LYS A 247 -28.15 -10.66 8.88
N GLN A 248 -28.89 -11.34 8.01
CA GLN A 248 -30.36 -11.32 8.02
C GLN A 248 -30.93 -11.93 9.30
N GLU A 249 -30.42 -13.09 9.71
CA GLU A 249 -30.90 -13.78 10.91
C GLU A 249 -30.55 -13.00 12.18
N VAL A 250 -29.35 -12.42 12.28
CA VAL A 250 -28.97 -11.54 13.39
C VAL A 250 -29.79 -10.25 13.40
N ALA A 251 -30.09 -9.65 12.25
CA ALA A 251 -30.96 -8.47 12.17
C ALA A 251 -32.37 -8.78 12.70
N ALA A 252 -32.93 -9.93 12.32
CA ALA A 252 -34.24 -10.37 12.81
C ALA A 252 -34.24 -10.62 14.33
N MET A 253 -33.16 -11.18 14.88
CA MET A 253 -33.00 -11.35 16.34
C MET A 253 -32.95 -9.99 17.06
N LEU A 254 -32.20 -9.02 16.53
CA LEU A 254 -32.12 -7.66 17.05
C LEU A 254 -33.48 -6.96 17.03
N GLU A 255 -34.19 -7.04 15.91
CA GLU A 255 -35.53 -6.47 15.73
C GLU A 255 -36.54 -7.07 16.72
N ALA A 256 -36.53 -8.39 16.91
CA ALA A 256 -37.41 -9.09 17.84
C ALA A 256 -37.24 -8.65 19.31
N LYS A 257 -36.06 -8.15 19.69
CA LYS A 257 -35.77 -7.61 21.03
C LYS A 257 -35.83 -6.09 21.11
N GLY A 258 -36.21 -5.40 20.03
CA GLY A 258 -36.24 -3.94 19.98
C GLY A 258 -34.86 -3.28 20.07
N LEU A 259 -33.80 -4.00 19.67
CA LEU A 259 -32.42 -3.53 19.67
C LEU A 259 -32.02 -2.95 18.31
N ASN A 260 -30.88 -2.26 18.26
CA ASN A 260 -30.40 -1.61 17.04
C ASN A 260 -30.03 -2.63 15.95
N VAL A 261 -30.90 -2.76 14.93
CA VAL A 261 -30.74 -3.69 13.80
C VAL A 261 -29.44 -3.48 13.01
N ASN A 262 -28.86 -2.27 13.03
CA ASN A 262 -27.59 -1.98 12.36
C ASN A 262 -26.41 -2.76 12.96
N LEU A 263 -26.52 -3.24 14.21
CA LEU A 263 -25.49 -4.09 14.82
C LEU A 263 -25.28 -5.41 14.06
N ALA A 264 -26.24 -5.85 13.25
CA ALA A 264 -26.06 -6.99 12.36
C ALA A 264 -24.85 -6.84 11.41
N GLN A 265 -24.34 -5.62 11.18
CA GLN A 265 -23.10 -5.40 10.42
C GLN A 265 -21.85 -5.92 11.12
N GLU A 266 -21.85 -6.12 12.44
CA GLU A 266 -20.76 -6.76 13.21
C GLU A 266 -20.64 -8.28 12.94
N ALA A 267 -21.59 -8.87 12.22
CA ALA A 267 -21.49 -10.27 11.80
C ALA A 267 -20.22 -10.46 10.94
N PRO A 268 -19.37 -11.46 11.27
CA PRO A 268 -18.08 -11.62 10.63
C PRO A 268 -18.20 -12.01 9.15
N THR A 269 -17.32 -11.44 8.33
CA THR A 269 -17.24 -11.74 6.89
C THR A 269 -16.22 -12.84 6.57
N ARG A 270 -15.40 -13.23 7.55
CA ARG A 270 -14.39 -14.30 7.49
C ARG A 270 -14.31 -15.01 8.84
N TRP A 271 -13.95 -16.29 8.83
CA TRP A 271 -13.77 -17.14 10.01
C TRP A 271 -12.86 -18.32 9.67
N GLU A 272 -12.31 -18.97 10.69
CA GLU A 272 -11.56 -20.23 10.54
C GLU A 272 -12.45 -21.40 10.93
N LYS A 273 -12.52 -22.44 10.09
CA LYS A 273 -13.27 -23.67 10.38
C LYS A 273 -12.31 -24.82 10.63
N LEU A 274 -12.34 -25.36 11.84
CA LEU A 274 -11.47 -26.43 12.32
C LEU A 274 -12.35 -27.61 12.73
N GLY A 275 -12.59 -28.51 11.78
CA GLY A 275 -13.53 -29.62 11.97
C GLY A 275 -14.97 -29.12 12.18
N ASP A 276 -15.51 -29.43 13.33
CA ASP A 276 -16.85 -29.04 13.78
C ASP A 276 -16.88 -27.69 14.52
N LEU A 277 -15.74 -27.06 14.75
CA LEU A 277 -15.61 -25.77 15.42
C LEU A 277 -15.38 -24.65 14.41
N VAL A 278 -16.05 -23.52 14.62
CA VAL A 278 -15.74 -22.25 13.94
C VAL A 278 -15.12 -21.28 14.92
N LEU A 279 -13.98 -20.70 14.53
CA LEU A 279 -13.27 -19.68 15.25
C LEU A 279 -13.51 -18.33 14.58
N LEU A 280 -14.25 -17.46 15.26
CA LEU A 280 -14.61 -16.12 14.81
C LEU A 280 -13.48 -15.11 15.06
N PRO A 281 -13.35 -14.05 14.24
CA PRO A 281 -12.46 -12.93 14.52
C PRO A 281 -12.75 -12.25 15.86
N ALA A 282 -11.74 -11.66 16.48
CA ALA A 282 -11.86 -11.01 17.79
C ALA A 282 -12.88 -9.85 17.82
N ASN A 283 -13.08 -9.17 16.69
CA ASN A 283 -14.03 -8.06 16.54
C ASN A 283 -15.45 -8.50 16.14
N ALA A 284 -15.75 -9.80 16.15
CA ALA A 284 -17.10 -10.30 15.87
C ALA A 284 -18.00 -10.16 17.11
N PHE A 285 -19.16 -9.54 16.93
CA PHE A 285 -20.22 -9.38 17.94
C PHE A 285 -19.69 -8.79 19.26
N THR A 286 -19.12 -7.59 19.18
CA THR A 286 -18.49 -6.89 20.32
C THR A 286 -19.43 -5.94 21.04
N ALA A 287 -20.51 -5.48 20.39
CA ALA A 287 -21.50 -4.62 21.04
C ALA A 287 -22.14 -5.30 22.27
N SER A 288 -22.37 -4.51 23.33
CA SER A 288 -22.98 -4.96 24.59
C SER A 288 -24.35 -5.59 24.39
N ASP A 289 -25.11 -5.13 23.40
CA ASP A 289 -26.45 -5.61 23.04
C ASP A 289 -26.48 -7.10 22.73
N PHE A 290 -25.38 -7.67 22.20
CA PHE A 290 -25.32 -9.09 21.90
C PHE A 290 -25.37 -9.98 23.14
N SER A 291 -25.02 -9.44 24.32
CA SER A 291 -25.17 -10.16 25.60
C SER A 291 -26.62 -10.57 25.88
N ALA A 292 -27.61 -9.85 25.32
CA ALA A 292 -29.03 -10.14 25.48
C ALA A 292 -29.49 -11.45 24.80
N PHE A 293 -28.68 -12.03 23.90
CA PHE A 293 -28.99 -13.27 23.19
C PHE A 293 -28.26 -14.49 23.76
N GLY A 294 -27.16 -14.29 24.48
CA GLY A 294 -26.35 -15.38 25.04
C GLY A 294 -26.04 -16.47 24.01
N ALA A 295 -26.35 -17.73 24.35
CA ALA A 295 -26.11 -18.89 23.51
C ALA A 295 -26.93 -18.92 22.21
N GLU A 296 -28.08 -18.23 22.13
CA GLU A 296 -28.98 -18.23 20.98
C GLU A 296 -28.28 -17.66 19.72
N LEU A 297 -27.54 -16.57 19.91
CA LEU A 297 -26.76 -15.93 18.83
C LEU A 297 -25.74 -16.90 18.25
N TYR A 298 -24.97 -17.56 19.11
CA TYR A 298 -23.89 -18.43 18.67
C TYR A 298 -24.39 -19.79 18.17
N ALA A 299 -25.55 -20.27 18.62
CA ALA A 299 -26.25 -21.39 18.01
C ALA A 299 -26.67 -21.07 16.56
N CYS A 300 -27.17 -19.85 16.32
CA CYS A 300 -27.47 -19.36 14.98
C CYS A 300 -26.22 -19.33 14.10
N VAL A 301 -25.11 -18.75 14.60
CA VAL A 301 -23.83 -18.71 13.89
C VAL A 301 -23.34 -20.13 13.57
N ALA A 302 -23.36 -21.06 14.53
CA ALA A 302 -22.95 -22.45 14.33
C ALA A 302 -23.74 -23.10 13.19
N ARG A 303 -25.07 -22.97 13.21
CA ARG A 303 -25.95 -23.52 12.16
C ARG A 303 -25.67 -22.91 10.79
N VAL A 304 -25.60 -21.57 10.69
CA VAL A 304 -25.38 -20.88 9.40
C VAL A 304 -24.02 -21.27 8.80
N LEU A 305 -23.01 -21.50 9.63
CA LEU A 305 -21.65 -21.87 9.20
C LEU A 305 -21.43 -23.40 9.11
N GLY A 306 -22.46 -24.20 9.39
CA GLY A 306 -22.43 -25.66 9.35
C GLY A 306 -21.43 -26.24 10.35
N ALA A 307 -21.41 -25.73 11.57
CA ALA A 307 -20.55 -26.11 12.68
C ALA A 307 -21.38 -26.47 13.91
N SER A 308 -20.77 -27.18 14.85
CA SER A 308 -21.39 -27.57 16.13
C SER A 308 -20.89 -26.72 17.29
N ARG A 309 -19.69 -26.14 17.16
CA ARG A 309 -19.04 -25.32 18.19
C ARG A 309 -18.60 -23.98 17.64
N VAL A 310 -18.61 -22.95 18.48
CA VAL A 310 -18.15 -21.61 18.14
C VAL A 310 -17.18 -21.13 19.22
N ALA A 311 -16.03 -20.64 18.77
CA ALA A 311 -15.08 -19.91 19.60
C ALA A 311 -14.81 -18.54 18.97
N ARG A 312 -14.27 -17.61 19.74
CA ARG A 312 -13.81 -16.31 19.25
C ARG A 312 -12.34 -16.11 19.57
N GLN A 313 -11.60 -15.60 18.60
CA GLN A 313 -10.21 -15.23 18.77
C GLN A 313 -10.07 -14.14 19.83
N ALA A 314 -8.95 -14.18 20.53
CA ALA A 314 -8.49 -13.08 21.36
C ALA A 314 -7.01 -12.83 21.05
N PRO A 315 -6.46 -11.66 21.42
CA PRO A 315 -5.05 -11.38 21.24
C PRO A 315 -4.19 -12.51 21.84
N VAL A 316 -3.33 -13.10 21.01
CA VAL A 316 -2.35 -14.11 21.42
C VAL A 316 -1.46 -13.52 22.51
N SER A 317 -1.04 -14.34 23.48
CA SER A 317 -0.17 -13.85 24.55
C SER A 317 1.13 -13.26 23.97
N GLN A 318 1.56 -12.12 24.52
CA GLN A 318 2.83 -11.46 24.14
C GLN A 318 4.06 -12.16 24.73
N GLY A 319 3.86 -13.27 25.46
CA GLY A 319 4.92 -14.07 26.03
C GLY A 319 5.65 -14.92 24.98
N PRO A 320 6.81 -15.49 25.32
CA PRO A 320 7.64 -16.27 24.38
C PRO A 320 6.94 -17.52 23.83
N LYS A 321 5.88 -18.00 24.51
CA LYS A 321 5.10 -19.19 24.15
C LYS A 321 3.93 -18.92 23.21
N ARG A 322 3.56 -17.66 22.98
CA ARG A 322 2.50 -17.21 22.05
C ARG A 322 1.23 -18.05 22.14
N GLU A 323 0.69 -18.14 23.34
CA GLU A 323 -0.47 -18.97 23.66
C GLU A 323 -1.75 -18.33 23.12
N SER A 324 -2.63 -19.19 22.60
CA SER A 324 -3.98 -18.74 22.24
C SER A 324 -4.71 -18.28 23.50
N ARG A 325 -5.62 -17.33 23.30
CA ARG A 325 -6.57 -16.87 24.33
C ARG A 325 -8.01 -16.95 23.81
N ALA A 326 -8.24 -17.76 22.78
CA ALA A 326 -9.57 -17.90 22.22
C ALA A 326 -10.57 -18.37 23.29
N VAL A 327 -11.79 -17.88 23.20
CA VAL A 327 -12.84 -18.15 24.18
C VAL A 327 -13.94 -18.96 23.51
N MET A 328 -14.37 -20.04 24.17
CA MET A 328 -15.51 -20.84 23.74
C MET A 328 -16.79 -20.05 23.97
N LEU A 329 -17.62 -19.95 22.92
CA LEU A 329 -18.87 -19.20 22.93
C LEU A 329 -20.09 -20.13 22.85
N TYR A 330 -19.96 -21.28 22.21
CA TYR A 330 -21.05 -22.23 22.05
C TYR A 330 -20.57 -23.68 21.79
N PRO A 331 -21.25 -24.69 22.36
CA PRO A 331 -22.13 -24.56 23.53
C PRO A 331 -21.33 -24.16 24.78
N GLU A 332 -22.03 -23.67 25.80
CA GLU A 332 -21.37 -23.34 27.08
C GLU A 332 -20.68 -24.57 27.68
N GLY A 333 -19.46 -24.39 28.19
CA GLY A 333 -18.66 -25.48 28.75
C GLY A 333 -18.03 -26.44 27.73
N ALA A 334 -18.18 -26.19 26.42
CA ALA A 334 -17.51 -26.98 25.40
C ALA A 334 -15.98 -26.87 25.51
N ASP A 335 -15.29 -27.97 25.23
CA ASP A 335 -13.83 -27.97 25.12
C ASP A 335 -13.36 -27.34 23.79
N GLY A 336 -12.11 -26.87 23.78
CA GLY A 336 -11.46 -26.29 22.61
C GLY A 336 -10.73 -27.30 21.72
N TRP A 337 -10.79 -28.59 22.01
CA TRP A 337 -10.06 -29.60 21.24
C TRP A 337 -10.69 -29.82 19.87
N VAL A 338 -9.89 -29.69 18.82
CA VAL A 338 -10.33 -29.90 17.43
C VAL A 338 -9.32 -30.76 16.70
N GLU A 339 -9.81 -31.56 15.75
CA GLU A 339 -8.97 -32.26 14.80
C GLU A 339 -9.31 -31.81 13.37
N THR A 340 -8.28 -31.52 12.60
CA THR A 340 -8.41 -31.16 11.20
C THR A 340 -7.42 -31.94 10.35
N LYS A 341 -7.83 -32.32 9.15
CA LYS A 341 -7.00 -33.07 8.21
C LYS A 341 -6.54 -32.17 7.07
N GLU A 342 -5.23 -32.01 6.94
CA GLU A 342 -4.60 -31.19 5.90
C GLU A 342 -3.44 -31.98 5.28
N LEU A 343 -3.41 -32.08 3.94
CA LEU A 343 -2.32 -32.72 3.19
C LEU A 343 -1.97 -34.14 3.70
N GLY A 344 -3.00 -34.92 4.02
CA GLY A 344 -2.85 -36.28 4.51
C GLY A 344 -2.43 -36.40 5.98
N VAL A 345 -2.15 -35.31 6.68
CA VAL A 345 -1.81 -35.26 8.11
C VAL A 345 -3.03 -34.83 8.93
N THR A 346 -3.25 -35.47 10.08
CA THR A 346 -4.23 -35.03 11.07
C THR A 346 -3.56 -34.13 12.11
N TYR A 347 -4.08 -32.92 12.31
CA TYR A 347 -3.64 -31.97 13.34
C TYR A 347 -4.73 -31.83 14.39
N GLY A 348 -4.42 -32.26 15.60
CA GLY A 348 -5.14 -32.00 16.83
C GLY A 348 -4.53 -30.83 17.61
N LEU A 349 -5.38 -30.00 18.19
CA LEU A 349 -4.99 -28.93 19.11
C LEU A 349 -6.17 -28.46 19.95
N ASP A 350 -5.87 -27.84 21.09
CA ASP A 350 -6.82 -27.04 21.84
C ASP A 350 -6.75 -25.58 21.37
N VAL A 351 -7.80 -25.10 20.68
CA VAL A 351 -7.84 -23.75 20.10
C VAL A 351 -7.80 -22.64 21.15
N THR A 352 -8.13 -22.93 22.41
CA THR A 352 -8.07 -21.93 23.50
C THR A 352 -6.67 -21.82 24.10
N LYS A 353 -5.75 -22.75 23.78
CA LYS A 353 -4.39 -22.79 24.36
C LYS A 353 -3.31 -22.64 23.30
N VAL A 354 -3.55 -23.11 22.08
CA VAL A 354 -2.56 -23.14 21.00
C VAL A 354 -3.11 -22.45 19.75
N MET A 355 -2.30 -21.60 19.14
CA MET A 355 -2.66 -20.95 17.87
C MET A 355 -2.57 -21.94 16.71
N PHE A 356 -3.53 -21.91 15.78
CA PHE A 356 -3.46 -22.66 14.52
C PHE A 356 -2.89 -21.79 13.39
N SER A 357 -1.84 -22.24 12.71
CA SER A 357 -1.27 -21.54 11.55
C SER A 357 -1.87 -22.07 10.24
N SER A 358 -3.11 -21.66 9.95
CA SER A 358 -3.85 -22.05 8.74
C SER A 358 -3.24 -21.49 7.45
N GLY A 359 -2.56 -20.34 7.52
CA GLY A 359 -2.05 -19.66 6.33
C GLY A 359 -0.80 -20.27 5.68
N ASN A 360 -0.14 -21.27 6.27
CA ASN A 360 1.14 -21.80 5.75
C ASN A 360 0.99 -23.01 4.81
N GLY A 361 -0.20 -23.24 4.22
CA GLY A 361 -0.50 -24.45 3.45
C GLY A 361 0.43 -24.70 2.25
N THR A 362 0.88 -23.65 1.55
CA THR A 362 1.84 -23.76 0.44
C THR A 362 3.19 -24.30 0.93
N GLU A 363 3.68 -23.80 2.06
CA GLU A 363 4.94 -24.25 2.65
C GLU A 363 4.83 -25.64 3.27
N LYS A 364 3.71 -25.98 3.91
CA LYS A 364 3.45 -27.36 4.38
C LYS A 364 3.48 -28.36 3.22
N THR A 365 2.92 -27.98 2.07
CA THR A 365 2.97 -28.78 0.84
C THR A 365 4.41 -28.96 0.38
N ARG A 366 5.20 -27.87 0.35
CA ARG A 366 6.62 -27.90 -0.05
C ARG A 366 7.46 -28.77 0.89
N MET A 367 7.27 -28.64 2.20
CA MET A 367 7.96 -29.46 3.20
C MET A 367 7.60 -30.94 3.08
N GLY A 368 6.36 -31.27 2.73
CA GLY A 368 5.96 -32.66 2.41
C GLY A 368 6.62 -33.22 1.15
N ALA A 369 7.10 -32.36 0.24
CA ALA A 369 7.70 -32.74 -1.05
C ALA A 369 9.22 -32.53 -1.13
N VAL A 370 9.87 -32.11 -0.04
CA VAL A 370 11.29 -31.71 -0.03
C VAL A 370 12.27 -32.88 -0.22
N GLY A 371 11.78 -34.13 -0.14
CA GLY A 371 12.59 -35.33 -0.35
C GLY A 371 13.59 -35.60 0.77
N ALA A 372 13.13 -35.70 2.01
CA ALA A 372 13.95 -35.90 3.21
C ALA A 372 14.22 -37.38 3.54
N ASN A 373 14.21 -38.27 2.54
CA ASN A 373 14.33 -39.72 2.73
C ASN A 373 15.63 -40.07 3.48
N GLY A 374 15.50 -40.67 4.66
CA GLY A 374 16.66 -41.08 5.46
C GLY A 374 17.30 -39.96 6.29
N GLU A 375 16.82 -38.72 6.19
CA GLU A 375 17.40 -37.57 6.91
C GLU A 375 17.00 -37.57 8.40
N THR A 376 17.92 -37.08 9.24
CA THR A 376 17.61 -36.62 10.59
C THR A 376 17.37 -35.12 10.56
N VAL A 377 16.20 -34.67 11.03
CA VAL A 377 15.81 -33.26 11.05
C VAL A 377 15.73 -32.74 12.48
N VAL A 378 16.11 -31.48 12.70
CA VAL A 378 15.82 -30.75 13.94
C VAL A 378 14.85 -29.61 13.62
N ASP A 379 13.66 -29.61 14.21
CA ASP A 379 12.71 -28.51 14.13
C ASP A 379 12.81 -27.67 15.41
N LEU A 380 13.32 -26.44 15.32
CA LEU A 380 13.59 -25.59 16.49
C LEU A 380 12.33 -24.91 17.05
N PHE A 381 11.22 -24.93 16.30
CA PHE A 381 9.96 -24.27 16.65
C PHE A 381 8.77 -25.11 16.18
N ALA A 382 8.66 -26.32 16.70
CA ALA A 382 7.79 -27.34 16.13
C ALA A 382 6.28 -27.02 16.24
N GLY A 383 5.87 -26.25 17.24
CA GLY A 383 4.47 -26.01 17.56
C GLY A 383 3.73 -27.33 17.77
N ILE A 384 2.59 -27.49 17.10
CA ILE A 384 1.83 -28.76 17.07
C ILE A 384 2.34 -29.74 16.00
N GLY A 385 3.47 -29.45 15.36
CA GLY A 385 4.09 -30.26 14.32
C GLY A 385 3.76 -29.82 12.89
N TYR A 386 3.66 -28.51 12.65
CA TYR A 386 3.24 -27.96 11.35
C TYR A 386 4.05 -28.53 10.17
N TYR A 387 5.38 -28.54 10.29
CA TYR A 387 6.29 -29.08 9.30
C TYR A 387 6.83 -30.47 9.69
N THR A 388 7.09 -30.70 10.98
CA THR A 388 7.50 -32.01 11.54
C THR A 388 6.66 -33.17 11.01
N LEU A 389 5.33 -33.06 11.04
CA LEU A 389 4.45 -34.14 10.59
C LEU A 389 4.50 -34.34 9.07
N GLN A 390 4.64 -33.26 8.30
CA GLN A 390 4.78 -33.33 6.84
C GLN A 390 6.10 -34.01 6.45
N LEU A 391 7.19 -33.68 7.15
CA LEU A 391 8.50 -34.28 6.92
C LEU A 391 8.50 -35.78 7.25
N LEU A 392 7.88 -36.17 8.37
CA LEU A 392 7.80 -37.57 8.78
C LEU A 392 6.88 -38.41 7.89
N LYS A 393 5.70 -37.87 7.55
CA LYS A 393 4.64 -38.62 6.86
C LYS A 393 4.81 -38.63 5.35
N ASN A 394 5.17 -37.48 4.77
CA ASN A 394 5.14 -37.27 3.33
C ASN A 394 6.55 -37.14 2.71
N ALA A 395 7.51 -36.51 3.41
CA ALA A 395 8.85 -36.30 2.87
C ALA A 395 9.84 -37.44 3.16
N GLY A 396 9.48 -38.39 4.03
CA GLY A 396 10.26 -39.58 4.34
C GLY A 396 11.42 -39.39 5.33
N ALA A 397 11.39 -38.35 6.17
CA ALA A 397 12.38 -38.14 7.23
C ALA A 397 12.49 -39.37 8.14
N ALA A 398 13.71 -39.83 8.40
CA ALA A 398 13.95 -41.00 9.24
C ALA A 398 13.74 -40.69 10.73
N LYS A 399 14.21 -39.53 11.18
CA LYS A 399 14.04 -39.05 12.56
C LYS A 399 13.84 -37.54 12.58
N VAL A 400 12.98 -37.05 13.47
CA VAL A 400 12.86 -35.62 13.78
C VAL A 400 13.05 -35.39 15.27
N TYR A 401 13.86 -34.40 15.63
CA TYR A 401 13.90 -33.81 16.97
C TYR A 401 13.08 -32.52 16.93
N ALA A 402 11.96 -32.49 17.63
CA ALA A 402 11.01 -31.39 17.60
C ALA A 402 11.11 -30.59 18.91
N CYS A 403 11.79 -29.44 18.87
CA CYS A 403 11.90 -28.53 19.99
C CYS A 403 10.65 -27.64 20.07
N GLU A 404 10.03 -27.58 21.25
CA GLU A 404 8.85 -26.75 21.48
C GLU A 404 8.80 -26.30 22.95
N TRP A 405 8.49 -25.02 23.18
CA TRP A 405 8.54 -24.42 24.52
C TRP A 405 7.16 -24.38 25.20
N ASN A 406 6.07 -24.29 24.45
CA ASN A 406 4.73 -24.29 25.00
C ASN A 406 4.30 -25.73 25.37
N PRO A 407 4.06 -26.05 26.66
CA PRO A 407 3.64 -27.40 27.07
C PRO A 407 2.35 -27.85 26.39
N ASN A 408 1.41 -26.93 26.11
CA ASN A 408 0.16 -27.24 25.41
C ASN A 408 0.43 -27.62 23.94
N SER A 409 1.39 -26.95 23.29
CA SER A 409 1.85 -27.32 21.95
C SER A 409 2.55 -28.69 21.97
N CYS A 410 3.35 -28.97 22.99
CA CYS A 410 3.99 -30.29 23.17
C CYS A 410 2.97 -31.40 23.36
N GLU A 411 1.92 -31.19 24.16
CA GLU A 411 0.82 -32.14 24.34
C GLU A 411 0.12 -32.41 23.00
N ALA A 412 -0.26 -31.36 22.29
CA ALA A 412 -0.87 -31.45 20.97
C ALA A 412 0.05 -32.14 19.94
N LEU A 413 1.35 -31.81 19.93
CA LEU A 413 2.33 -32.45 19.05
C LEU A 413 2.46 -33.95 19.35
N ARG A 414 2.56 -34.36 20.62
CA ARG A 414 2.62 -35.77 21.01
C ARG A 414 1.36 -36.52 20.56
N HIS A 415 0.18 -35.91 20.73
CA HIS A 415 -1.07 -36.45 20.17
C HIS A 415 -0.99 -36.60 18.65
N ASN A 416 -0.56 -35.56 17.95
CA ASN A 416 -0.49 -35.53 16.50
C ASN A 416 0.46 -36.60 15.94
N LEU A 417 1.59 -36.82 16.60
CA LEU A 417 2.53 -37.87 16.25
C LEU A 417 1.90 -39.27 16.37
N ARG A 418 1.10 -39.52 17.41
CA ARG A 418 0.37 -40.79 17.61
C ARG A 418 -0.68 -41.02 16.54
N VAL A 419 -1.59 -40.07 16.34
CA VAL A 419 -2.71 -40.25 15.39
C VAL A 419 -2.24 -40.35 13.94
N ASN A 420 -1.03 -39.85 13.63
CA ASN A 420 -0.41 -40.02 12.32
C ASN A 420 0.51 -41.24 12.21
N GLY A 421 0.71 -42.01 13.28
CA GLY A 421 1.53 -43.23 13.29
C GLY A 421 3.03 -42.98 13.10
N VAL A 422 3.54 -41.83 13.58
CA VAL A 422 4.95 -41.42 13.40
C VAL A 422 5.68 -41.10 14.71
N GLU A 423 5.06 -41.38 15.87
CA GLU A 423 5.62 -41.12 17.20
C GLU A 423 7.00 -41.75 17.42
N SER A 424 7.21 -42.99 16.97
CA SER A 424 8.51 -43.67 17.12
C SER A 424 9.67 -43.01 16.37
N ARG A 425 9.38 -42.13 15.41
CA ARG A 425 10.37 -41.41 14.60
C ARG A 425 10.55 -39.95 15.03
N CYS A 426 9.87 -39.49 16.09
CA CYS A 426 9.96 -38.12 16.55
C CYS A 426 10.25 -38.03 18.04
N GLU A 427 11.21 -37.22 18.42
CA GLU A 427 11.54 -36.92 19.81
C GLU A 427 11.12 -35.48 20.14
N VAL A 428 10.16 -35.32 21.05
CA VAL A 428 9.65 -34.00 21.46
C VAL A 428 10.49 -33.46 22.61
N LEU A 429 11.24 -32.39 22.34
CA LEU A 429 12.17 -31.75 23.27
C LEU A 429 11.55 -30.49 23.84
N GLU A 430 10.89 -30.66 24.99
CA GLU A 430 10.15 -29.59 25.64
C GLU A 430 11.08 -28.57 26.31
N GLY A 431 11.00 -27.31 25.90
CA GLY A 431 11.75 -26.19 26.48
C GLY A 431 12.31 -25.22 25.44
N ASP A 432 13.17 -24.31 25.90
CA ASP A 432 13.88 -23.36 25.05
C ASP A 432 14.89 -24.13 24.16
N ASN A 433 14.69 -24.06 22.84
CA ASN A 433 15.50 -24.79 21.86
C ASN A 433 17.00 -24.51 22.00
N ARG A 434 17.40 -23.33 22.50
CA ARG A 434 18.80 -22.96 22.70
C ARG A 434 19.50 -23.81 23.78
N ARG A 435 18.71 -24.49 24.60
CA ARG A 435 19.17 -25.39 25.67
C ARG A 435 18.85 -26.85 25.36
N THR A 436 17.71 -27.11 24.73
CA THR A 436 17.19 -28.47 24.53
C THR A 436 17.58 -29.09 23.20
N ALA A 437 17.87 -28.29 22.17
CA ALA A 437 18.18 -28.82 20.84
C ALA A 437 19.47 -29.67 20.85
N PRO A 438 19.47 -30.82 20.17
CA PRO A 438 20.66 -31.67 20.07
C PRO A 438 21.72 -31.03 19.16
N THR A 439 22.98 -31.36 19.39
CA THR A 439 24.12 -30.85 18.61
C THR A 439 24.69 -31.94 17.70
N GLY A 440 25.12 -31.56 16.48
CA GLY A 440 25.81 -32.47 15.57
C GLY A 440 24.97 -33.59 14.94
N VAL A 441 23.65 -33.55 15.02
CA VAL A 441 22.76 -34.66 14.60
C VAL A 441 21.99 -34.41 13.30
N ALA A 442 21.86 -33.17 12.86
CA ALA A 442 20.89 -32.79 11.83
C ALA A 442 21.49 -32.77 10.41
N ASP A 443 20.82 -33.44 9.45
CA ASP A 443 21.01 -33.17 8.02
C ASP A 443 20.23 -31.91 7.58
N ARG A 444 19.16 -31.57 8.33
CA ARG A 444 18.28 -30.43 8.07
C ARG A 444 17.80 -29.80 9.36
N VAL A 445 17.73 -28.48 9.40
CA VAL A 445 17.21 -27.71 10.55
C VAL A 445 16.10 -26.77 10.07
N LEU A 446 14.95 -26.80 10.73
CA LEU A 446 13.86 -25.86 10.50
C LEU A 446 13.89 -24.74 11.55
N LEU A 447 13.80 -23.50 11.07
CA LEU A 447 13.69 -22.30 11.91
C LEU A 447 12.35 -21.61 11.61
N GLY A 448 11.26 -22.24 12.05
CA GLY A 448 9.88 -21.86 11.75
C GLY A 448 9.27 -20.73 12.59
N LEU A 449 10.05 -19.77 13.09
CA LEU A 449 9.54 -18.65 13.92
C LEU A 449 9.31 -17.38 13.10
N LEU A 450 8.14 -16.75 13.30
CA LEU A 450 7.81 -15.42 12.77
C LEU A 450 7.62 -14.42 13.91
N PRO A 451 8.02 -13.14 13.75
CA PRO A 451 8.50 -12.53 12.52
C PRO A 451 9.91 -12.94 12.10
N HIS A 452 10.75 -13.45 13.00
CA HIS A 452 12.15 -13.79 12.69
C HIS A 452 12.74 -14.77 13.73
N ALA A 453 13.85 -15.42 13.41
CA ALA A 453 14.42 -16.56 14.15
C ALA A 453 15.91 -16.41 14.54
N GLU A 454 16.47 -15.19 14.49
CA GLU A 454 17.89 -14.87 14.71
C GLU A 454 18.44 -15.45 16.00
N MET A 455 17.62 -15.42 17.06
CA MET A 455 18.02 -15.90 18.39
C MET A 455 18.39 -17.39 18.43
N SER A 456 18.03 -18.17 17.39
CA SER A 456 18.31 -19.60 17.28
C SER A 456 19.21 -19.95 16.09
N TRP A 457 19.78 -18.97 15.39
CA TRP A 457 20.71 -19.23 14.27
C TRP A 457 21.97 -19.98 14.73
N GLU A 458 22.52 -19.59 15.89
CA GLU A 458 23.65 -20.29 16.50
C GLU A 458 23.31 -21.74 16.83
N THR A 459 22.14 -21.96 17.45
CA THR A 459 21.62 -23.30 17.76
C THR A 459 21.45 -24.15 16.51
N ALA A 460 20.97 -23.56 15.41
CA ALA A 460 20.82 -24.26 14.15
C ALA A 460 22.17 -24.70 13.56
N ILE A 461 23.20 -23.86 13.62
CA ILE A 461 24.56 -24.23 13.19
C ILE A 461 25.13 -25.36 14.07
N LYS A 462 24.95 -25.28 15.39
CA LYS A 462 25.38 -26.34 16.33
C LYS A 462 24.67 -27.68 16.09
N ALA A 463 23.41 -27.64 15.66
CA ALA A 463 22.62 -28.83 15.39
C ALA A 463 23.10 -29.61 14.15
N LEU A 464 23.71 -28.94 13.17
CA LEU A 464 24.17 -29.57 11.92
C LEU A 464 25.26 -30.63 12.17
N LYS A 465 25.14 -31.76 11.47
CA LYS A 465 26.19 -32.80 11.40
C LYS A 465 27.56 -32.22 11.00
N PRO A 466 28.68 -32.91 11.28
CA PRO A 466 30.01 -32.49 10.86
C PRO A 466 30.12 -32.19 9.36
N LYS A 467 29.48 -33.01 8.52
CA LYS A 467 29.40 -32.81 7.05
C LYS A 467 28.60 -31.56 6.62
N GLY A 468 27.81 -30.96 7.52
CA GLY A 468 26.87 -29.89 7.23
C GLY A 468 25.44 -30.39 6.95
N GLY A 469 24.62 -29.54 6.32
CA GLY A 469 23.20 -29.80 6.06
C GLY A 469 22.46 -28.59 5.47
N VAL A 470 21.13 -28.56 5.61
CA VAL A 470 20.27 -27.45 5.13
C VAL A 470 19.56 -26.76 6.28
N LEU A 471 19.56 -25.43 6.26
CA LEU A 471 18.73 -24.62 7.14
C LEU A 471 17.53 -24.09 6.35
N HIS A 472 16.33 -24.17 6.91
CA HIS A 472 15.14 -23.50 6.39
C HIS A 472 14.79 -22.34 7.30
N VAL A 473 15.18 -21.14 6.90
CA VAL A 473 15.08 -19.94 7.74
C VAL A 473 13.82 -19.17 7.37
N HIS A 474 12.82 -19.20 8.24
CA HIS A 474 11.60 -18.42 8.06
C HIS A 474 11.83 -16.99 8.55
N SER A 475 11.29 -16.02 7.81
CA SER A 475 11.24 -14.62 8.26
C SER A 475 10.10 -13.87 7.58
N ASN A 476 9.63 -12.84 8.25
CA ASN A 476 8.91 -11.74 7.62
C ASN A 476 9.96 -10.79 7.05
N VAL A 477 9.83 -10.49 5.77
CA VAL A 477 10.72 -9.58 5.05
C VAL A 477 9.87 -8.64 4.24
N ASN A 478 10.24 -7.37 4.20
CA ASN A 478 9.56 -6.40 3.36
C ASN A 478 9.73 -6.77 1.89
N SER A 479 8.67 -6.65 1.12
CA SER A 479 8.67 -6.89 -0.32
C SER A 479 9.63 -5.91 -0.99
N GLY A 480 10.66 -6.42 -1.64
CA GLY A 480 11.74 -5.64 -2.24
C GLY A 480 13.07 -5.71 -1.48
N ASP A 481 13.05 -6.15 -0.21
CA ASP A 481 14.24 -6.24 0.65
C ASP A 481 14.77 -7.69 0.76
N GLU A 482 14.21 -8.63 0.01
CA GLU A 482 14.55 -10.05 0.17
C GLU A 482 16.01 -10.37 -0.14
N ASP A 483 16.60 -9.73 -1.16
CA ASP A 483 18.00 -9.94 -1.55
C ASP A 483 18.96 -9.43 -0.47
N GLU A 484 18.68 -8.25 0.11
CA GLU A 484 19.47 -7.68 1.21
C GLU A 484 19.40 -8.56 2.46
N TRP A 485 18.19 -9.00 2.80
CA TRP A 485 17.99 -9.90 3.94
C TRP A 485 18.73 -11.24 3.76
N MET A 486 18.74 -11.82 2.55
CA MET A 486 19.50 -13.04 2.25
C MET A 486 21.02 -12.86 2.41
N VAL A 487 21.56 -11.71 1.97
CA VAL A 487 22.99 -11.38 2.13
C VAL A 487 23.34 -11.27 3.61
N ARG A 488 22.53 -10.56 4.40
CA ARG A 488 22.71 -10.44 5.86
C ARG A 488 22.67 -11.80 6.54
N LEU A 489 21.65 -12.60 6.22
CA LEU A 489 21.46 -13.95 6.76
C LEU A 489 22.73 -14.80 6.56
N VAL A 490 23.27 -14.85 5.34
CA VAL A 490 24.48 -15.65 5.05
C VAL A 490 25.69 -15.12 5.79
N SER A 491 25.85 -13.79 5.86
CA SER A 491 26.96 -13.15 6.54
C SER A 491 26.97 -13.48 8.03
N GLU A 492 25.83 -13.33 8.70
CA GLU A 492 25.70 -13.62 10.13
C GLU A 492 25.84 -15.12 10.43
N LEU A 493 25.25 -16.00 9.60
CA LEU A 493 25.45 -17.45 9.74
C LEU A 493 26.92 -17.86 9.61
N LYS A 494 27.69 -17.22 8.72
CA LYS A 494 29.14 -17.46 8.59
C LYS A 494 29.89 -17.03 9.83
N SER A 495 29.61 -15.84 10.35
CA SER A 495 30.23 -15.34 11.59
C SER A 495 29.92 -16.25 12.79
N LEU A 496 28.67 -16.68 12.92
CA LEU A 496 28.26 -17.64 13.96
C LEU A 496 28.95 -18.99 13.78
N ALA A 497 29.08 -19.48 12.56
CA ALA A 497 29.80 -20.73 12.28
C ALA A 497 31.27 -20.62 12.67
N GLU A 498 31.97 -19.54 12.34
CA GLU A 498 33.36 -19.31 12.73
C GLU A 498 33.54 -19.30 14.26
N THR A 499 32.69 -18.56 14.98
CA THR A 499 32.75 -18.46 16.45
C THR A 499 32.45 -19.79 17.14
N ASN A 500 31.72 -20.69 16.46
CA ASN A 500 31.39 -22.02 16.96
C ASN A 500 32.32 -23.14 16.44
N GLY A 501 33.51 -22.78 15.95
CA GLY A 501 34.48 -23.77 15.48
C GLY A 501 34.06 -24.50 14.19
N ARG A 502 33.10 -23.93 13.45
CA ARG A 502 32.56 -24.42 12.18
C ARG A 502 32.87 -23.50 11.00
N GLY A 503 34.00 -22.80 11.06
CA GLY A 503 34.52 -21.99 9.94
C GLY A 503 34.87 -22.83 8.69
N ASP A 504 34.85 -24.16 8.80
CA ASP A 504 34.93 -25.10 7.69
C ASP A 504 33.69 -25.10 6.79
N LEU A 505 32.56 -24.56 7.24
CA LEU A 505 31.31 -24.56 6.48
C LEU A 505 31.33 -23.54 5.32
N ASP A 506 31.01 -24.03 4.13
CA ASP A 506 30.60 -23.24 2.97
C ASP A 506 29.09 -23.02 3.03
N ILE A 507 28.67 -21.78 3.31
CA ILE A 507 27.28 -21.38 3.56
C ILE A 507 26.77 -20.57 2.37
N VAL A 508 25.76 -21.09 1.68
CA VAL A 508 25.19 -20.51 0.45
C VAL A 508 23.67 -20.62 0.43
N VAL A 509 22.99 -19.59 -0.11
CA VAL A 509 21.55 -19.66 -0.38
C VAL A 509 21.31 -20.59 -1.57
N GLN A 510 20.41 -21.56 -1.41
CA GLN A 510 19.94 -22.42 -2.51
C GLN A 510 18.66 -21.88 -3.14
N HIS A 511 17.72 -21.42 -2.30
CA HIS A 511 16.40 -21.02 -2.75
C HIS A 511 15.77 -20.04 -1.77
N LEU A 512 14.96 -19.12 -2.29
CA LEU A 512 14.11 -18.24 -1.51
C LEU A 512 12.66 -18.51 -1.89
N GLU A 513 11.93 -19.13 -0.96
CA GLU A 513 10.51 -19.38 -1.12
C GLU A 513 9.68 -18.20 -0.60
N ARG A 514 8.62 -17.86 -1.33
CA ARG A 514 7.75 -16.72 -1.05
C ARG A 514 6.38 -17.24 -0.66
N VAL A 515 6.25 -17.62 0.62
CA VAL A 515 5.14 -18.41 1.13
C VAL A 515 3.79 -17.71 0.97
N LYS A 516 3.69 -16.49 1.52
CA LYS A 516 2.47 -15.68 1.50
C LYS A 516 2.74 -14.22 1.83
N TRP A 517 1.74 -13.40 1.58
CA TRP A 517 1.64 -12.08 2.22
C TRP A 517 1.30 -12.27 3.70
N TYR A 518 2.14 -11.73 4.58
CA TYR A 518 1.90 -11.70 6.02
C TYR A 518 1.09 -10.46 6.42
N GLY A 519 1.40 -9.33 5.80
CA GLY A 519 0.67 -8.07 5.92
C GLY A 519 0.92 -7.24 4.65
N PRO A 520 0.31 -6.04 4.52
CA PRO A 520 0.65 -5.18 3.40
C PRO A 520 2.16 -4.92 3.39
N ARG A 521 2.80 -5.11 2.23
CA ARG A 521 4.26 -5.05 2.01
C ARG A 521 5.14 -6.01 2.80
N ILE A 522 4.63 -6.77 3.77
CA ILE A 522 5.40 -7.78 4.50
C ILE A 522 5.12 -9.16 3.90
N ARG A 523 6.18 -9.81 3.42
CA ARG A 523 6.15 -11.16 2.88
C ARG A 523 6.72 -12.14 3.90
N HIS A 524 6.01 -13.23 4.16
CA HIS A 524 6.62 -14.38 4.82
C HIS A 524 7.43 -15.15 3.76
N VAL A 525 8.74 -15.23 3.97
CA VAL A 525 9.69 -15.98 3.14
C VAL A 525 10.32 -17.13 3.91
N VAL A 526 10.85 -18.10 3.17
CA VAL A 526 11.73 -19.16 3.69
C VAL A 526 12.99 -19.20 2.84
N CYS A 527 14.14 -19.00 3.47
CA CYS A 527 15.44 -19.14 2.81
C CYS A 527 16.01 -20.52 3.09
N ASP A 528 16.21 -21.30 2.03
CA ASP A 528 16.87 -22.59 2.09
C ASP A 528 18.39 -22.35 1.96
N VAL A 529 19.11 -22.49 3.06
CA VAL A 529 20.56 -22.24 3.14
C VAL A 529 21.30 -23.56 3.24
N ARG A 530 22.19 -23.85 2.28
CA ARG A 530 23.08 -25.01 2.31
C ARG A 530 24.34 -24.67 3.05
N CYS A 531 24.67 -25.48 4.05
CA CYS A 531 25.92 -25.44 4.77
C CYS A 531 26.69 -26.72 4.46
N THR A 532 27.83 -26.64 3.77
CA THR A 532 28.63 -27.82 3.37
C THR A 532 30.01 -27.74 3.99
N SER A 533 30.45 -28.78 4.70
CA SER A 533 31.81 -28.79 5.23
C SER A 533 32.85 -28.89 4.11
N ARG A 534 33.85 -28.01 4.12
CA ARG A 534 34.95 -28.01 3.14
C ARG A 534 35.85 -29.24 3.28
N THR A 535 35.93 -29.85 4.46
CA THR A 535 36.73 -31.07 4.68
C THR A 535 36.05 -32.34 4.17
N HIS A 536 34.73 -32.29 3.95
CA HIS A 536 33.93 -33.38 3.35
C HIS A 536 33.58 -33.14 1.88
N LYS A 537 34.13 -32.09 1.25
CA LYS A 537 33.92 -31.79 -0.19
C LYS A 537 34.62 -32.81 -1.10
N ASP A 538 35.65 -33.49 -0.60
CA ASP A 538 36.45 -34.46 -1.34
C ASP A 538 35.83 -35.87 -1.42
N ASP A 539 34.80 -36.16 -0.62
CA ASP A 539 34.10 -37.47 -0.64
C ASP A 539 32.93 -37.55 -1.65
N LEU A 540 32.58 -36.44 -2.30
CA LEU A 540 31.45 -36.36 -3.23
C LEU A 540 31.88 -35.87 -4.61
N ALA A 541 32.68 -36.68 -5.30
CA ALA A 541 32.82 -36.58 -6.75
C ALA A 541 31.47 -36.93 -7.43
N PRO A 542 30.96 -36.13 -8.38
CA PRO A 542 29.64 -36.34 -8.96
C PRO A 542 29.64 -37.50 -9.95
N THR A 543 28.72 -38.44 -9.75
CA THR A 543 28.32 -39.42 -10.76
C THR A 543 27.73 -38.70 -11.96
N ARG A 544 28.48 -38.79 -13.05
CA ARG A 544 28.16 -38.32 -14.39
C ARG A 544 27.03 -39.19 -14.97
N ASN A 545 25.83 -38.62 -15.15
CA ASN A 545 24.90 -38.84 -16.28
C ASN A 545 23.45 -38.44 -15.94
N MET A 546 23.09 -37.19 -16.18
CA MET A 546 21.86 -36.84 -16.89
C MET A 546 22.09 -35.52 -17.62
N ALA A 547 22.08 -35.60 -18.94
CA ALA A 547 22.24 -34.44 -19.82
C ALA A 547 21.07 -33.46 -19.61
N PRO A 548 21.32 -32.15 -19.42
CA PRO A 548 20.26 -31.17 -19.45
C PRO A 548 19.81 -30.98 -20.89
N LYS A 549 18.62 -31.52 -21.21
CA LYS A 549 17.95 -31.24 -22.49
C LYS A 549 17.37 -29.82 -22.46
N SER A 550 17.75 -29.07 -23.49
CA SER A 550 17.20 -27.80 -23.99
C SER A 550 17.09 -26.66 -22.97
N ALA A 551 18.10 -25.80 -23.01
CA ALA A 551 17.95 -24.37 -22.78
C ALA A 551 16.94 -23.79 -23.78
N VAL A 552 15.66 -23.79 -23.43
CA VAL A 552 14.71 -22.83 -23.99
C VAL A 552 15.06 -21.51 -23.33
N LEU A 553 15.55 -20.58 -24.14
CA LEU A 553 15.72 -19.17 -23.82
C LEU A 553 14.41 -18.61 -23.26
N ALA A 554 14.21 -18.74 -21.96
CA ALA A 554 13.37 -17.83 -21.22
C ALA A 554 14.07 -16.48 -21.30
N ARG A 555 13.49 -15.58 -22.11
CA ARG A 555 13.85 -14.17 -22.13
C ARG A 555 14.06 -13.72 -20.69
N GLN A 556 15.30 -13.34 -20.36
CA GLN A 556 15.58 -12.56 -19.18
C GLN A 556 14.62 -11.36 -19.22
N PRO A 557 13.77 -11.14 -18.20
CA PRO A 557 13.37 -9.77 -17.94
C PRO A 557 14.67 -9.03 -17.67
N ALA A 558 14.89 -7.93 -18.38
CA ALA A 558 16.10 -7.13 -18.23
C ALA A 558 16.38 -6.90 -16.73
N ARG A 559 17.59 -7.26 -16.29
CA ARG A 559 18.14 -6.83 -15.00
C ARG A 559 17.86 -5.33 -14.84
N THR A 560 17.01 -4.94 -13.89
CA THR A 560 16.97 -3.57 -13.39
C THR A 560 17.95 -3.49 -12.23
N SER A 561 19.21 -3.15 -12.56
CA SER A 561 20.18 -2.66 -11.60
C SER A 561 19.69 -1.35 -10.98
N GLY A 562 19.68 -1.25 -9.63
CA GLY A 562 19.76 0.03 -8.90
C GLY A 562 18.45 0.71 -8.45
N THR A 563 17.51 0.04 -7.78
CA THR A 563 16.24 0.66 -7.31
C THR A 563 16.08 0.86 -5.79
N ASN A 564 17.02 0.39 -4.95
CA ASN A 564 16.87 0.50 -3.49
C ASN A 564 17.86 1.53 -2.89
N VAL A 565 17.41 2.28 -1.88
CA VAL A 565 18.25 3.25 -1.15
C VAL A 565 19.28 2.51 -0.30
N ARG A 566 20.55 2.91 -0.35
CA ARG A 566 21.63 2.29 0.42
C ARG A 566 21.39 2.44 1.93
N ARG A 567 21.50 1.35 2.70
CA ARG A 567 21.50 1.38 4.17
C ARG A 567 22.93 1.32 4.73
N VAL A 568 23.21 2.11 5.76
CA VAL A 568 24.51 2.17 6.46
C VAL A 568 24.24 2.17 7.96
N HIS A 569 25.00 1.38 8.72
CA HIS A 569 24.83 1.27 10.17
C HIS A 569 25.92 2.05 10.90
N ARG A 570 25.53 2.97 11.80
CA ARG A 570 26.42 3.74 12.67
C ARG A 570 27.70 4.28 11.99
N PRO A 571 27.60 4.98 10.85
CA PRO A 571 28.77 5.61 10.24
C PRO A 571 29.33 6.69 11.18
N LEU A 572 30.65 6.84 11.19
CA LEU A 572 31.25 8.01 11.83
C LEU A 572 30.85 9.28 11.07
N PRO A 573 30.69 10.45 11.73
CA PRO A 573 30.30 11.68 11.04
C PRO A 573 31.27 12.09 9.91
N ALA A 574 32.57 11.86 10.11
CA ALA A 574 33.58 12.10 9.08
C ALA A 574 33.39 11.18 7.86
N ASP A 575 33.08 9.91 8.10
CA ASP A 575 32.82 8.94 7.03
C ASP A 575 31.53 9.28 6.27
N PHE A 576 30.48 9.68 6.99
CA PHE A 576 29.25 10.18 6.37
C PHE A 576 29.54 11.35 5.44
N LYS A 577 30.29 12.36 5.91
CA LYS A 577 30.64 13.54 5.11
C LYS A 577 31.45 13.19 3.87
N ASN A 578 32.47 12.33 4.03
CA ASN A 578 33.43 12.03 2.96
C ASN A 578 32.93 10.97 1.97
N THR A 579 31.93 10.17 2.33
CA THR A 579 31.42 9.09 1.48
C THR A 579 29.96 9.29 1.08
N ILE A 580 29.04 9.38 2.04
CA ILE A 580 27.60 9.41 1.78
C ILE A 580 27.16 10.79 1.28
N ALA A 581 27.43 11.83 2.06
CA ALA A 581 27.04 13.20 1.71
C ALA A 581 27.81 13.71 0.48
N ALA A 582 29.09 13.36 0.34
CA ALA A 582 29.90 13.70 -0.83
C ALA A 582 29.36 13.08 -2.13
N GLN A 583 28.76 11.89 -2.08
CA GLN A 583 28.16 11.24 -3.26
C GLN A 583 26.84 11.88 -3.70
N ARG A 584 26.19 12.67 -2.83
CA ARG A 584 24.89 13.33 -3.11
C ARG A 584 23.78 12.35 -3.53
N VAL A 585 23.78 11.15 -2.95
CA VAL A 585 22.76 10.10 -3.13
C VAL A 585 22.09 9.80 -1.78
N PRO A 586 20.77 9.52 -1.74
CA PRO A 586 20.08 9.16 -0.51
C PRO A 586 20.67 7.92 0.15
N ALA A 587 20.65 7.92 1.48
CA ALA A 587 21.05 6.76 2.28
C ALA A 587 20.26 6.69 3.59
N VAL A 588 19.90 5.49 4.02
CA VAL A 588 19.37 5.27 5.36
C VAL A 588 20.52 5.00 6.32
N ILE A 589 20.53 5.72 7.43
CA ILE A 589 21.47 5.57 8.51
C ILE A 589 20.72 4.92 9.69
N SER A 590 21.16 3.72 10.07
CA SER A 590 20.56 2.96 11.18
C SER A 590 21.47 2.96 12.40
N GLY A 591 20.86 2.81 13.58
CA GLY A 591 21.57 2.64 14.85
C GLY A 591 22.22 3.89 15.41
N LEU A 592 21.95 5.09 14.86
CA LEU A 592 22.34 6.35 15.48
C LEU A 592 21.69 6.50 16.85
N ASP A 593 22.39 7.16 17.77
CA ASP A 593 21.82 7.53 19.07
C ASP A 593 20.89 8.73 18.90
N ILE A 594 19.62 8.44 18.62
CA ILE A 594 18.54 9.43 18.53
C ILE A 594 17.68 9.49 19.81
N GLY A 595 18.19 8.94 20.91
CA GLY A 595 17.48 8.82 22.18
C GLY A 595 16.47 7.66 22.23
N GLN A 596 15.57 7.71 23.22
CA GLN A 596 14.54 6.70 23.47
C GLN A 596 13.25 6.91 22.66
N ALA A 597 13.08 8.07 22.02
CA ALA A 597 11.89 8.42 21.27
C ALA A 597 11.38 7.34 20.30
N PRO A 598 12.23 6.64 19.50
CA PRO A 598 11.76 5.58 18.60
C PRO A 598 11.05 4.41 19.27
N TRP A 599 11.33 4.20 20.55
CA TRP A 599 10.87 3.05 21.33
C TRP A 599 9.76 3.42 22.29
N THR A 600 9.66 4.70 22.68
CA THR A 600 8.69 5.18 23.67
C THR A 600 7.55 5.97 23.03
N TRP A 601 7.79 6.67 21.93
CA TRP A 601 6.79 7.56 21.36
C TRP A 601 5.66 6.77 20.71
N THR A 602 4.46 7.06 21.20
CA THR A 602 3.16 6.70 20.64
C THR A 602 2.29 7.94 20.70
N PRO A 603 1.17 8.02 19.94
CA PRO A 603 0.26 9.14 20.06
C PRO A 603 -0.20 9.39 21.51
N SER A 604 -0.52 8.32 22.25
CA SER A 604 -0.92 8.40 23.66
C SER A 604 0.21 8.87 24.57
N TYR A 605 1.45 8.43 24.33
CA TYR A 605 2.59 8.88 25.12
C TYR A 605 2.89 10.37 24.91
N LEU A 606 2.91 10.83 23.65
CA LEU A 606 3.11 12.25 23.37
C LEU A 606 2.01 13.12 23.99
N ALA A 607 0.77 12.63 24.00
CA ALA A 607 -0.35 13.30 24.66
C ALA A 607 -0.26 13.30 26.20
N SER A 608 0.74 12.66 26.80
CA SER A 608 1.02 12.70 28.24
C SER A 608 2.18 13.62 28.62
N LEU A 609 2.90 14.16 27.63
CA LEU A 609 4.05 15.03 27.88
C LEU A 609 3.61 16.46 28.20
N ASP A 610 4.24 17.06 29.21
CA ASP A 610 3.92 18.42 29.62
C ASP A 610 4.03 19.42 28.46
N GLY A 611 2.99 20.25 28.30
CA GLY A 611 2.89 21.32 27.30
C GLY A 611 2.64 20.86 25.86
N VAL A 612 2.62 19.55 25.60
CA VAL A 612 2.36 19.00 24.27
C VAL A 612 0.85 19.02 23.96
N PRO A 613 -0.05 18.46 24.80
CA PRO A 613 -1.49 18.37 24.50
C PRO A 613 -2.15 19.70 24.19
N GLU A 614 -1.77 20.76 24.93
CA GLU A 614 -2.39 22.08 24.88
C GLU A 614 -1.87 22.93 23.70
N LYS A 615 -0.69 22.62 23.15
CA LYS A 615 -0.08 23.41 22.08
C LYS A 615 -0.95 23.34 20.82
N LEU A 616 -1.37 24.50 20.32
CA LEU A 616 -2.10 24.58 19.06
C LEU A 616 -1.19 24.30 17.87
N VAL A 617 -1.63 23.41 17.00
CA VAL A 617 -0.92 23.01 15.78
C VAL A 617 -1.82 23.15 14.56
N SER A 618 -1.25 23.54 13.42
CA SER A 618 -1.96 23.63 12.14
C SER A 618 -1.85 22.30 11.38
N VAL A 619 -3.00 21.67 11.15
CA VAL A 619 -3.13 20.29 10.63
C VAL A 619 -3.83 20.31 9.27
N HIS A 620 -3.30 19.53 8.34
CA HIS A 620 -3.95 19.25 7.06
C HIS A 620 -4.97 18.14 7.28
N VAL A 621 -6.23 18.39 6.97
CA VAL A 621 -7.34 17.44 7.13
C VAL A 621 -7.96 17.15 5.77
N SER A 622 -8.05 15.87 5.41
CA SER A 622 -8.68 15.43 4.17
C SER A 622 -9.43 14.12 4.37
N ARG A 623 -10.51 13.90 3.62
CA ARG A 623 -11.14 12.57 3.52
C ARG A 623 -10.45 11.66 2.51
N ASP A 624 -9.50 12.22 1.77
CA ASP A 624 -8.71 11.52 0.78
C ASP A 624 -7.33 11.20 1.37
N PRO A 625 -6.90 9.93 1.39
CA PRO A 625 -5.57 9.60 1.91
C PRO A 625 -4.45 10.17 1.05
N LYS A 626 -4.69 10.50 -0.23
CA LYS A 626 -3.66 11.03 -1.13
C LYS A 626 -3.75 12.54 -1.21
N LEU A 627 -3.01 13.23 -0.33
CA LEU A 627 -2.96 14.69 -0.32
C LEU A 627 -2.29 15.22 -1.59
N ASP A 628 -2.86 16.29 -2.12
CA ASP A 628 -2.44 16.96 -3.35
C ASP A 628 -2.37 18.46 -3.08
N PHE A 629 -1.15 19.01 -3.05
CA PHE A 629 -0.91 20.42 -2.76
C PHE A 629 -1.22 21.34 -3.93
N VAL A 630 -1.07 20.85 -5.16
CA VAL A 630 -1.38 21.63 -6.36
C VAL A 630 -2.88 21.86 -6.43
N ARG A 631 -3.67 20.79 -6.24
CA ARG A 631 -5.14 20.85 -6.26
C ARG A 631 -5.76 21.26 -4.92
N LYS A 632 -4.98 21.25 -3.85
CA LYS A 632 -5.39 21.56 -2.46
C LYS A 632 -6.62 20.77 -2.02
N ASN A 633 -6.55 19.44 -2.08
CA ASN A 633 -7.63 18.54 -1.66
C ASN A 633 -7.72 18.31 -0.13
N PHE A 634 -7.16 19.21 0.67
CA PHE A 634 -7.17 19.19 2.13
C PHE A 634 -7.46 20.60 2.67
N LYS A 635 -7.84 20.68 3.94
CA LYS A 635 -8.04 21.96 4.65
C LYS A 635 -7.05 22.08 5.79
N TYR A 636 -6.63 23.31 6.08
CA TYR A 636 -5.90 23.61 7.31
C TYR A 636 -6.87 23.78 8.47
N VAL A 637 -6.65 23.06 9.56
CA VAL A 637 -7.41 23.13 10.81
C VAL A 637 -6.42 23.31 11.94
N VAL A 638 -6.61 24.36 12.74
CA VAL A 638 -5.84 24.55 13.97
C VAL A 638 -6.54 23.80 15.09
N MET A 639 -5.82 22.93 15.79
CA MET A 639 -6.33 22.16 16.92
C MET A 639 -5.24 21.95 17.98
N PRO A 640 -5.60 21.66 19.24
CA PRO A 640 -4.64 21.21 20.24
C PRO A 640 -3.91 19.95 19.75
N PHE A 641 -2.60 19.84 20.00
CA PHE A 641 -1.83 18.69 19.53
C PHE A 641 -2.30 17.38 20.16
N GLY A 642 -2.79 17.41 21.42
CA GLY A 642 -3.41 16.25 22.06
C GLY A 642 -4.64 15.73 21.29
N GLU A 643 -5.46 16.65 20.74
CA GLU A 643 -6.60 16.29 19.91
C GLU A 643 -6.16 15.62 18.60
N LEU A 644 -5.15 16.19 17.94
CA LEU A 644 -4.56 15.57 16.74
C LEU A 644 -4.07 14.15 17.04
N LEU A 645 -3.34 13.96 18.14
CA LEU A 645 -2.77 12.67 18.52
C LEU A 645 -3.86 11.61 18.78
N ALA A 646 -4.99 12.01 19.39
CA ALA A 646 -6.15 11.15 19.51
C ALA A 646 -6.75 10.79 18.15
N LYS A 647 -6.90 11.78 17.26
CA LYS A 647 -7.52 11.62 15.93
C LYS A 647 -6.72 10.76 14.97
N VAL A 648 -5.39 10.87 14.94
CA VAL A 648 -4.55 10.00 14.08
C VAL A 648 -4.56 8.54 14.54
N ASN A 649 -4.94 8.29 15.79
CA ASN A 649 -5.04 6.96 16.37
C ASN A 649 -6.47 6.37 16.25
N ASP A 650 -7.47 7.20 15.93
CA ASP A 650 -8.85 6.79 15.77
C ASP A 650 -9.12 6.31 14.34
N THR A 651 -9.18 4.99 14.15
CA THR A 651 -9.46 4.38 12.84
C THR A 651 -10.93 4.49 12.41
N SER A 652 -11.82 5.03 13.25
CA SER A 652 -13.22 5.27 12.91
C SER A 652 -13.48 6.65 12.31
N ASP A 653 -12.51 7.58 12.40
CA ASP A 653 -12.62 8.89 11.76
C ASP A 653 -12.39 8.75 10.24
N ASP A 654 -13.37 9.21 9.45
CA ASP A 654 -13.30 9.21 7.99
C ASP A 654 -12.26 10.21 7.43
N ASN A 655 -11.64 11.02 8.28
CA ASN A 655 -10.60 11.97 7.89
C ASN A 655 -9.18 11.44 8.17
N PHE A 656 -8.30 11.76 7.24
CA PHE A 656 -6.86 11.67 7.33
C PHE A 656 -6.29 13.01 7.80
N TYR A 657 -5.40 12.94 8.78
CA TYR A 657 -4.78 14.09 9.42
C TYR A 657 -3.28 14.10 9.16
N TYR A 658 -2.73 15.27 8.85
CA TYR A 658 -1.31 15.45 8.66
C TYR A 658 -0.80 16.77 9.25
N LEU A 659 0.13 16.65 10.19
CA LEU A 659 0.90 17.76 10.75
C LEU A 659 2.27 17.84 10.10
N ARG A 660 2.62 19.07 9.72
CA ARG A 660 3.97 19.53 9.50
C ARG A 660 4.15 20.75 10.39
N SER A 661 4.97 20.66 11.44
CA SER A 661 5.13 21.79 12.36
C SER A 661 5.70 23.02 11.63
N ILE A 662 5.32 24.19 12.12
CA ILE A 662 5.74 25.53 11.66
C ILE A 662 6.31 26.23 12.89
N GLY A 663 7.21 27.21 12.74
CA GLY A 663 7.73 27.99 13.88
C GLY A 663 6.62 28.66 14.70
N GLU A 664 6.92 29.12 15.91
CA GLU A 664 5.93 29.80 16.75
C GLU A 664 5.42 31.08 16.08
N ASN A 665 6.31 31.77 15.35
CA ASN A 665 5.93 32.80 14.39
C ASN A 665 6.20 32.34 12.94
N PRO A 666 5.23 31.70 12.27
CA PRO A 666 5.40 31.13 10.93
C PRO A 666 5.76 32.13 9.82
N ARG A 667 5.70 33.44 10.11
CA ARG A 667 6.09 34.53 9.19
C ARG A 667 7.51 35.04 9.44
N LYS A 668 8.16 34.67 10.56
CA LYS A 668 9.47 35.20 10.97
C LYS A 668 10.52 34.12 11.19
N GLU A 669 10.13 32.92 11.61
CA GLU A 669 11.06 31.87 12.00
C GLU A 669 10.67 30.48 11.44
N PRO A 670 11.68 29.64 11.16
CA PRO A 670 11.44 28.25 10.80
C PRO A 670 11.04 27.42 12.04
N ALA A 671 10.62 26.17 11.81
CA ALA A 671 10.23 25.28 12.90
C ALA A 671 11.47 24.72 13.63
N HIS A 672 11.39 24.64 14.95
CA HIS A 672 12.45 24.09 15.80
C HIS A 672 11.83 23.19 16.87
N ALA A 673 11.70 21.90 16.56
CA ALA A 673 10.96 20.94 17.39
C ALA A 673 11.29 20.99 18.89
N LEU A 674 12.57 21.05 19.27
CA LEU A 674 12.98 21.07 20.69
C LEU A 674 12.73 22.41 21.39
N LEU A 675 12.63 23.53 20.65
CA LEU A 675 12.22 24.81 21.22
C LEU A 675 10.70 24.86 21.41
N GLN A 676 9.96 24.34 20.43
CA GLN A 676 8.50 24.35 20.43
C GLN A 676 7.89 23.33 21.39
N PHE A 677 8.59 22.22 21.61
CA PHE A 677 8.22 21.13 22.51
C PHE A 677 9.43 20.76 23.39
N PRO A 678 9.75 21.55 24.44
CA PRO A 678 10.93 21.32 25.29
C PRO A 678 10.95 19.91 25.93
N SER A 679 9.78 19.34 26.22
CA SER A 679 9.64 17.99 26.77
C SER A 679 10.17 16.89 25.83
N PHE A 680 10.30 17.15 24.52
CA PHE A 680 10.89 16.19 23.59
C PHE A 680 12.37 15.95 23.86
N ALA A 681 13.10 16.92 24.42
CA ALA A 681 14.53 16.77 24.74
C ALA A 681 14.79 15.68 25.80
N ARG A 682 13.76 15.23 26.53
CA ARG A 682 13.85 14.10 27.46
C ARG A 682 14.16 12.78 26.74
N ASP A 683 13.55 12.58 25.57
CA ASP A 683 13.57 11.29 24.88
C ASP A 683 14.25 11.34 23.52
N LEU A 684 14.37 12.52 22.91
CA LEU A 684 14.86 12.71 21.55
C LEU A 684 16.22 13.41 21.57
N LYS A 685 17.19 12.80 20.90
CA LYS A 685 18.48 13.41 20.59
C LYS A 685 18.59 13.61 19.08
N LEU A 686 18.94 14.82 18.64
CA LEU A 686 19.15 15.07 17.22
C LEU A 686 20.60 14.71 16.84
N PRO A 687 20.84 14.12 15.66
CA PRO A 687 22.17 13.70 15.21
C PRO A 687 23.00 14.88 14.67
N SER A 688 23.28 15.87 15.54
CA SER A 688 23.85 17.16 15.13
C SER A 688 25.25 17.09 14.55
N GLU A 689 25.99 16.05 14.90
CA GLU A 689 27.33 15.81 14.39
C GLU A 689 27.36 15.55 12.87
N PHE A 690 26.21 15.26 12.23
CA PHE A 690 26.15 14.89 10.81
C PHE A 690 25.89 16.04 9.83
N TRP A 691 25.48 17.22 10.28
CA TRP A 691 25.18 18.36 9.37
C TRP A 691 26.26 19.43 9.29
N GLY A 692 27.42 19.23 9.94
CA GLY A 692 28.56 20.13 9.84
C GLY A 692 28.66 21.06 11.05
N SER A 693 28.71 22.38 10.84
CA SER A 693 28.68 23.35 11.93
C SER A 693 27.25 23.76 12.27
N GLU A 694 27.08 24.45 13.40
CA GLU A 694 25.77 25.04 13.78
C GLU A 694 25.24 26.02 12.72
N ASP A 695 26.11 26.68 11.96
CA ASP A 695 25.70 27.58 10.87
C ASP A 695 25.00 26.84 9.71
N ASN A 696 25.26 25.53 9.55
CA ASN A 696 24.58 24.70 8.57
C ASN A 696 23.15 24.39 9.01
N TYR A 697 22.87 24.30 10.31
CA TYR A 697 21.54 23.98 10.81
C TYR A 697 20.52 25.03 10.34
N PHE A 698 19.35 24.56 9.90
CA PHE A 698 18.26 25.44 9.45
C PHE A 698 16.98 25.23 10.25
N SER A 699 16.47 24.01 10.33
CA SER A 699 15.19 23.75 11.02
C SER A 699 15.01 22.29 11.44
N ALA A 700 14.17 22.07 12.45
CA ALA A 700 13.73 20.74 12.88
C ALA A 700 12.20 20.69 12.93
N VAL A 701 11.60 19.85 12.08
CA VAL A 701 10.17 19.85 11.78
C VAL A 701 9.52 18.55 12.24
N VAL A 702 8.53 18.64 13.12
CA VAL A 702 7.73 17.49 13.56
C VAL A 702 6.73 17.13 12.46
N ARG A 703 6.63 15.84 12.14
CA ARG A 703 5.70 15.27 11.18
C ARG A 703 4.82 14.25 11.88
N VAL A 704 3.50 14.42 11.83
CA VAL A 704 2.54 13.42 12.33
C VAL A 704 1.52 13.16 11.24
N SER A 705 1.17 11.90 10.96
CA SER A 705 0.18 11.56 9.95
C SER A 705 -0.69 10.38 10.38
N SER A 706 -1.95 10.37 9.96
CA SER A 706 -2.78 9.16 9.95
C SER A 706 -2.15 8.05 9.11
N GLY A 707 -2.56 6.81 9.37
CA GLY A 707 -2.19 5.66 8.53
C GLY A 707 -2.69 5.78 7.10
N ASP A 708 -1.96 5.16 6.17
CA ASP A 708 -2.21 5.13 4.72
C ASP A 708 -2.20 6.49 4.00
N LEU A 709 -1.91 7.58 4.72
CA LEU A 709 -1.81 8.92 4.17
C LEU A 709 -0.56 9.06 3.28
N GLN A 710 -0.77 9.52 2.05
CA GLN A 710 0.25 9.82 1.04
C GLN A 710 0.39 11.33 0.87
N LEU A 711 1.61 11.84 0.99
CA LEU A 711 1.92 13.22 0.62
C LEU A 711 2.35 13.28 -0.83
N TRP A 712 2.01 14.39 -1.48
CA TRP A 712 2.45 14.68 -2.84
C TRP A 712 3.97 14.67 -2.97
N THR A 713 4.43 14.37 -4.20
CA THR A 713 5.85 14.41 -4.54
C THR A 713 6.34 15.86 -4.55
N HIS A 714 7.39 16.17 -3.80
CA HIS A 714 8.01 17.50 -3.76
C HIS A 714 9.52 17.39 -3.53
N TYR A 715 10.28 18.46 -3.79
CA TYR A 715 11.68 18.56 -3.39
C TYR A 715 11.90 19.73 -2.43
N ASP A 716 12.99 19.65 -1.67
CA ASP A 716 13.47 20.72 -0.79
C ASP A 716 14.81 21.24 -1.32
N ALA A 717 15.11 22.52 -1.05
CA ALA A 717 16.34 23.17 -1.50
C ALA A 717 17.54 22.89 -0.57
N MET A 718 17.28 22.31 0.60
CA MET A 718 18.27 21.99 1.62
C MET A 718 18.43 20.47 1.76
N ASP A 719 19.57 20.05 2.33
CA ASP A 719 19.74 18.66 2.75
C ASP A 719 18.83 18.38 3.94
N ASN A 720 18.39 17.12 4.07
CA ASN A 720 17.39 16.72 5.03
C ASN A 720 17.75 15.38 5.67
N MET A 721 17.58 15.27 6.99
CA MET A 721 17.54 14.00 7.71
C MET A 721 16.11 13.74 8.19
N LEU A 722 15.45 12.78 7.55
CA LEU A 722 14.14 12.29 7.95
C LEU A 722 14.30 11.15 8.96
N ILE A 723 14.06 11.45 10.23
CA ILE A 723 14.14 10.53 11.37
C ILE A 723 12.75 9.93 11.61
N GLN A 724 12.63 8.61 11.47
CA GLN A 724 11.38 7.91 11.75
C GLN A 724 11.31 7.53 13.24
N LEU A 725 10.27 7.98 13.94
CA LEU A 725 10.13 7.85 15.39
C LEU A 725 8.98 6.92 15.81
N HIS A 726 7.90 6.86 15.03
CA HIS A 726 6.78 5.96 15.29
C HIS A 726 6.10 5.55 13.99
N GLY A 727 5.65 4.29 13.93
CA GLY A 727 5.04 3.69 12.73
C GLY A 727 6.05 3.54 11.59
N GLU A 728 5.57 3.09 10.44
CA GLU A 728 6.39 2.87 9.24
C GLU A 728 6.12 3.95 8.19
N LYS A 729 7.15 4.32 7.42
CA LYS A 729 7.01 5.32 6.35
C LYS A 729 7.71 4.88 5.08
N ARG A 730 6.94 4.68 4.01
CA ARG A 730 7.50 4.49 2.67
C ARG A 730 7.93 5.83 2.09
N VAL A 731 9.09 5.87 1.46
CA VAL A 731 9.63 7.03 0.75
C VAL A 731 10.09 6.60 -0.65
N LEU A 732 9.51 7.20 -1.68
CA LEU A 732 10.07 7.19 -3.04
C LEU A 732 10.93 8.42 -3.22
N LEU A 733 12.12 8.27 -3.81
CA LEU A 733 13.07 9.36 -4.08
C LEU A 733 13.43 9.38 -5.56
N PHE A 734 13.26 10.54 -6.19
CA PHE A 734 13.54 10.76 -7.59
C PHE A 734 14.83 11.58 -7.72
N PRO A 735 15.82 11.10 -8.50
CA PRO A 735 17.08 11.81 -8.65
C PRO A 735 16.86 13.16 -9.37
N PRO A 736 17.65 14.20 -9.07
CA PRO A 736 17.56 15.49 -9.76
C PRO A 736 17.70 15.40 -11.30
N SER A 737 18.35 14.34 -11.80
CA SER A 737 18.54 14.07 -13.23
C SER A 737 17.23 13.82 -14.00
N VAL A 738 16.13 13.45 -13.31
CA VAL A 738 14.80 13.24 -13.92
C VAL A 738 13.79 14.34 -13.59
N SER A 739 14.23 15.47 -13.03
CA SER A 739 13.37 16.60 -12.66
C SER A 739 12.43 17.08 -13.79
N GLY A 740 12.91 17.11 -15.03
CA GLY A 740 12.11 17.51 -16.21
C GLY A 740 10.96 16.55 -16.56
N ASP A 741 10.96 15.34 -16.01
CA ASP A 741 9.95 14.29 -16.23
C ASP A 741 8.96 14.19 -15.06
N LEU A 742 9.15 14.98 -13.98
CA LEU A 742 8.29 14.99 -12.79
C LEU A 742 7.09 15.92 -12.89
N TYR A 743 6.98 16.74 -13.94
CA TYR A 743 5.88 17.70 -14.11
C TYR A 743 5.70 18.60 -12.86
N LEU A 744 6.77 19.27 -12.48
CA LEU A 744 6.79 20.15 -11.30
C LEU A 744 6.08 21.48 -11.60
N GLU A 745 5.21 21.89 -10.68
CA GLU A 745 4.68 23.25 -10.53
C GLU A 745 5.22 23.84 -9.23
N GLY A 746 6.18 24.77 -9.36
CA GLY A 746 7.02 25.17 -8.23
C GLY A 746 7.85 23.96 -7.74
N SER A 747 7.82 23.70 -6.44
CA SER A 747 8.55 22.57 -5.83
C SER A 747 7.77 21.25 -5.77
N SER A 748 6.53 21.21 -6.27
CA SER A 748 5.63 20.05 -6.15
C SER A 748 5.23 19.48 -7.51
N SER A 749 5.09 18.15 -7.60
CA SER A 749 4.60 17.48 -8.82
C SER A 749 3.08 17.49 -8.89
N VAL A 750 2.54 17.65 -10.09
CA VAL A 750 1.10 17.47 -10.37
C VAL A 750 0.69 16.00 -10.49
N VAL A 751 1.65 15.08 -10.56
CA VAL A 751 1.39 13.65 -10.68
C VAL A 751 1.03 13.08 -9.30
N ARG A 752 -0.27 12.87 -9.10
CA ARG A 752 -0.82 12.46 -7.81
C ARG A 752 -0.58 11.00 -7.47
N ASP A 753 -0.88 10.09 -8.40
CA ASP A 753 -0.65 8.66 -8.20
C ASP A 753 0.69 8.27 -8.82
N VAL A 754 1.69 8.04 -7.97
CA VAL A 754 3.06 7.71 -8.40
C VAL A 754 3.23 6.22 -8.72
N ASP A 755 2.32 5.36 -8.26
CA ASP A 755 2.38 3.92 -8.49
C ASP A 755 1.57 3.52 -9.73
N ASP A 756 0.42 4.18 -9.97
CA ASP A 756 -0.42 4.01 -11.16
C ASP A 756 -0.77 5.36 -11.82
N HIS A 757 0.28 6.06 -12.30
CA HIS A 757 0.11 7.36 -12.95
C HIS A 757 -0.63 7.26 -14.28
N ASP A 758 -1.41 8.30 -14.59
CA ASP A 758 -2.03 8.50 -15.89
C ASP A 758 -0.95 8.70 -16.97
N ARG A 759 -0.78 7.68 -17.82
CA ARG A 759 0.22 7.65 -18.89
C ARG A 759 -0.15 8.51 -20.09
N GLU A 760 -1.41 8.91 -20.23
CA GLU A 760 -1.86 9.80 -21.31
C GLU A 760 -1.54 11.25 -20.96
N SER A 761 -1.88 11.68 -19.74
CA SER A 761 -1.60 13.04 -19.27
C SER A 761 -0.13 13.26 -18.91
N PHE A 762 0.55 12.23 -18.38
CA PHE A 762 1.93 12.33 -17.88
C PHE A 762 2.87 11.29 -18.50
N PRO A 763 2.98 11.20 -19.83
CA PRO A 763 3.74 10.14 -20.50
C PRO A 763 5.23 10.10 -20.14
N ARG A 764 5.84 11.24 -19.76
CA ARG A 764 7.24 11.29 -19.35
C ARG A 764 7.48 10.77 -17.93
N PHE A 765 6.45 10.74 -17.09
CA PHE A 765 6.59 10.36 -15.68
C PHE A 765 7.03 8.91 -15.52
N ALA A 766 6.68 8.04 -16.49
CA ALA A 766 7.18 6.67 -16.53
C ALA A 766 8.73 6.59 -16.48
N ARG A 767 9.44 7.55 -17.07
CA ARG A 767 10.91 7.63 -16.98
C ARG A 767 11.37 8.01 -15.57
N ALA A 768 10.73 9.01 -14.97
CA ALA A 768 11.02 9.41 -13.60
C ALA A 768 10.74 8.27 -12.61
N ARG A 769 9.59 7.61 -12.72
CA ARG A 769 9.22 6.46 -11.87
C ARG A 769 10.18 5.29 -11.99
N LYS A 770 10.69 5.02 -13.20
CA LYS A 770 11.71 3.99 -13.43
C LYS A 770 13.05 4.32 -12.76
N ALA A 771 13.40 5.60 -12.65
CA ALA A 771 14.61 6.07 -12.00
C ALA A 771 14.47 6.29 -10.48
N ALA A 772 13.26 6.16 -9.94
CA ALA A 772 13.00 6.38 -8.52
C ALA A 772 13.62 5.28 -7.66
N LEU A 773 14.23 5.68 -6.55
CA LEU A 773 14.64 4.80 -5.46
C LEU A 773 13.48 4.65 -4.47
N GLU A 774 13.34 3.48 -3.85
CA GLU A 774 12.31 3.22 -2.85
C GLU A 774 12.93 2.74 -1.53
N VAL A 775 12.35 3.16 -0.40
CA VAL A 775 12.70 2.65 0.93
C VAL A 775 11.53 2.73 1.90
N ILE A 776 11.47 1.82 2.88
CA ILE A 776 10.54 1.88 4.02
C ILE A 776 11.33 2.14 5.29
N LEU A 777 11.05 3.24 5.97
CA LEU A 777 11.70 3.62 7.23
C LEU A 777 10.95 3.00 8.41
N GLN A 778 11.73 2.39 9.31
CA GLN A 778 11.29 1.85 10.59
C GLN A 778 11.61 2.82 11.72
N PRO A 779 10.94 2.75 12.89
CA PRO A 779 11.35 3.53 14.06
C PRO A 779 12.84 3.30 14.35
N GLY A 780 13.62 4.39 14.41
CA GLY A 780 15.08 4.31 14.57
C GLY A 780 15.87 4.66 13.30
N ASP A 781 15.26 4.54 12.12
CA ASP A 781 15.92 4.86 10.85
C ASP A 781 16.01 6.37 10.62
N VAL A 782 17.17 6.82 10.12
CA VAL A 782 17.39 8.21 9.67
C VAL A 782 17.70 8.21 8.18
N LEU A 783 16.79 8.71 7.35
CA LEU A 783 17.01 8.85 5.91
C LEU A 783 17.66 10.18 5.60
N TYR A 784 18.90 10.16 5.11
CA TYR A 784 19.53 11.31 4.47
C TYR A 784 18.97 11.50 3.06
N ILE A 785 18.40 12.69 2.82
CA ILE A 785 17.88 13.14 1.53
C ILE A 785 18.74 14.35 1.12
N PRO A 786 19.61 14.22 0.12
CA PRO A 786 20.35 15.35 -0.42
C PRO A 786 19.37 16.37 -1.02
N ALA A 787 19.69 17.66 -0.92
CA ALA A 787 18.93 18.74 -1.55
C ALA A 787 18.59 18.42 -3.01
N LEU A 788 17.40 18.85 -3.43
CA LEU A 788 16.83 18.70 -4.79
C LEU A 788 16.38 17.28 -5.16
N TRP A 789 16.57 16.28 -4.29
CA TRP A 789 15.92 14.98 -4.48
C TRP A 789 14.43 15.09 -4.18
N ALA A 790 13.62 15.02 -5.24
CA ALA A 790 12.17 14.99 -5.08
C ALA A 790 11.77 13.68 -4.40
N HIS A 791 10.83 13.74 -3.48
CA HIS A 791 10.43 12.59 -2.70
C HIS A 791 8.91 12.57 -2.46
N HIS A 792 8.37 11.35 -2.36
CA HIS A 792 6.96 11.07 -2.11
C HIS A 792 6.87 10.13 -0.91
N VAL A 793 6.11 10.52 0.11
CA VAL A 793 6.04 9.75 1.36
C VAL A 793 4.66 9.19 1.61
N THR A 794 4.59 7.98 2.14
CA THR A 794 3.36 7.30 2.55
C THR A 794 3.54 6.78 3.97
N ALA A 795 2.66 7.15 4.89
CA ALA A 795 2.58 6.50 6.20
C ALA A 795 1.93 5.13 6.04
N LEU A 796 2.56 4.09 6.57
CA LEU A 796 2.09 2.72 6.46
C LEU A 796 1.57 2.25 7.82
N HIS A 797 0.45 1.50 7.81
CA HIS A 797 -0.01 0.71 8.96
C HIS A 797 -0.28 1.50 10.26
N GLY A 798 -1.12 2.53 10.18
CA GLY A 798 -1.52 3.32 11.35
C GLY A 798 -0.74 4.64 11.49
N PRO A 799 -0.88 5.35 12.62
CA PRO A 799 -0.28 6.66 12.79
C PRO A 799 1.24 6.60 12.64
N SER A 800 1.80 7.63 12.01
CA SER A 800 3.26 7.78 11.86
C SER A 800 3.72 9.11 12.46
N ILE A 801 4.80 9.05 13.25
CA ILE A 801 5.49 10.22 13.80
C ILE A 801 6.92 10.19 13.29
N ALA A 802 7.38 11.32 12.76
CA ALA A 802 8.73 11.49 12.27
C ALA A 802 9.20 12.91 12.54
N LEU A 803 10.50 13.14 12.37
CA LEU A 803 11.11 14.45 12.47
C LEU A 803 12.07 14.67 11.31
N ASN A 804 11.94 15.79 10.61
CA ASN A 804 12.91 16.22 9.61
C ASN A 804 13.88 17.21 10.23
N VAL A 805 15.18 17.04 9.99
CA VAL A 805 16.17 18.09 10.24
C VAL A 805 16.72 18.59 8.91
N PHE A 806 16.52 19.87 8.63
CA PHE A 806 17.03 20.53 7.44
C PHE A 806 18.32 21.28 7.75
N PHE A 807 19.27 21.18 6.82
CA PHE A 807 20.56 21.86 6.92
C PHE A 807 21.09 22.29 5.56
N ARG A 808 21.78 23.44 5.56
CA ARG A 808 22.27 24.10 4.35
C ARG A 808 23.49 23.37 3.81
N HIS A 809 23.42 22.98 2.54
CA HIS A 809 24.58 22.49 1.80
C HIS A 809 25.42 23.62 1.20
N LEU A 810 24.78 24.74 0.86
CA LEU A 810 25.41 25.94 0.30
C LEU A 810 25.64 26.97 1.41
N PRO A 811 26.50 27.98 1.22
CA PRO A 811 26.58 29.11 2.12
C PRO A 811 25.21 29.78 2.32
N THR A 812 24.95 30.31 3.52
CA THR A 812 23.67 30.96 3.86
C THR A 812 23.27 32.06 2.87
N SER A 813 24.23 32.80 2.34
CA SER A 813 24.02 33.84 1.32
C SER A 813 23.48 33.33 -0.02
N GLY A 814 23.55 32.03 -0.28
CA GLY A 814 22.99 31.39 -1.48
C GLY A 814 21.48 31.16 -1.40
N TYR A 815 20.89 31.22 -0.20
CA TYR A 815 19.46 30.98 0.02
C TYR A 815 18.71 32.29 0.25
N PRO A 816 17.43 32.37 -0.15
CA PRO A 816 16.59 33.52 0.18
C PRO A 816 16.44 33.67 1.70
N SER A 817 16.74 34.86 2.23
CA SER A 817 16.68 35.12 3.68
C SER A 817 15.28 35.02 4.30
N LYS A 818 14.23 35.06 3.46
CA LYS A 818 12.82 34.94 3.88
C LYS A 818 12.27 33.51 3.76
N ASP A 819 13.09 32.54 3.36
CA ASP A 819 12.65 31.15 3.31
C ASP A 819 12.62 30.56 4.73
N LEU A 820 11.42 30.27 5.22
CA LEU A 820 11.17 29.65 6.53
C LEU A 820 10.82 28.16 6.41
N TYR A 821 10.69 27.66 5.17
CA TYR A 821 10.24 26.30 4.88
C TYR A 821 11.37 25.41 4.34
N GLY A 822 12.42 26.01 3.76
CA GLY A 822 13.57 25.30 3.20
C GLY A 822 13.33 24.80 1.77
N ASN A 823 12.29 25.29 1.11
CA ASN A 823 11.86 24.85 -0.23
C ASN A 823 12.00 25.95 -1.30
N ALA A 824 12.43 27.16 -0.94
CA ALA A 824 12.65 28.20 -1.93
C ALA A 824 13.94 27.91 -2.70
N ASP A 825 13.89 28.08 -4.02
CA ASP A 825 15.05 27.88 -4.86
C ASP A 825 16.22 28.80 -4.44
N PRO A 826 17.48 28.32 -4.50
CA PRO A 826 18.64 29.17 -4.32
C PRO A 826 18.56 30.42 -5.22
N ILE A 827 19.05 31.56 -4.72
CA ILE A 827 18.86 32.88 -5.35
C ILE A 827 19.26 32.88 -6.84
N ALA A 828 20.38 32.23 -7.16
CA ALA A 828 20.86 32.10 -8.53
C ALA A 828 19.89 31.31 -9.44
N ALA A 829 19.33 30.21 -8.94
CA ALA A 829 18.37 29.39 -9.67
C ALA A 829 17.05 30.13 -9.89
N ALA A 830 16.53 30.80 -8.86
CA ALA A 830 15.31 31.61 -8.96
C ALA A 830 15.45 32.74 -10.01
N SER A 831 16.61 33.42 -10.03
CA SER A 831 16.91 34.45 -11.03
C SER A 831 16.98 33.89 -12.47
N ALA A 832 17.60 32.72 -12.64
CA ALA A 832 17.68 32.05 -13.93
C ALA A 832 16.30 31.61 -14.44
N LEU A 833 15.47 30.99 -13.59
CA LEU A 833 14.10 30.58 -13.94
C LEU A 833 13.22 31.79 -14.29
N LYS A 834 13.38 32.92 -13.59
CA LYS A 834 12.70 34.17 -13.95
C LYS A 834 13.09 34.66 -15.35
N SER A 835 14.37 34.59 -15.70
CA SER A 835 14.87 34.98 -17.03
C SER A 835 14.34 34.06 -18.14
N ILE A 836 14.22 32.76 -17.85
CA ILE A 836 13.61 31.79 -18.77
C ILE A 836 12.14 32.13 -19.01
N ASN A 837 11.38 32.50 -17.98
CA ASN A 837 9.99 32.92 -18.16
C ASN A 837 9.87 34.14 -19.08
N SER A 838 10.76 35.12 -18.97
CA SER A 838 10.81 36.25 -19.91
C SER A 838 11.09 35.80 -21.35
N ALA A 839 12.02 34.86 -21.55
CA ALA A 839 12.29 34.31 -22.88
C ALA A 839 11.12 33.51 -23.47
N ILE A 840 10.36 32.79 -22.62
CA ILE A 840 9.15 32.06 -23.03
C ILE A 840 8.10 33.03 -23.58
N GLU A 841 7.86 34.17 -22.90
CA GLU A 841 6.90 35.16 -23.40
C GLU A 841 7.30 35.71 -24.77
N SER A 842 8.59 35.99 -25.01
CA SER A 842 9.06 36.42 -26.32
C SER A 842 8.87 35.35 -27.42
N LEU A 843 9.04 34.07 -27.09
CA LEU A 843 8.83 32.99 -28.06
C LEU A 843 7.35 32.74 -28.35
N LYS A 844 6.43 33.05 -27.43
CA LYS A 844 4.98 32.81 -27.62
C LYS A 844 4.38 33.56 -28.81
N GLU A 845 4.96 34.70 -29.18
CA GLU A 845 4.53 35.55 -30.31
C GLU A 845 4.77 34.89 -31.68
N LEU A 846 5.65 33.89 -31.75
CA LEU A 846 5.99 33.20 -33.00
C LEU A 846 4.95 32.12 -33.36
N PRO A 847 4.81 31.78 -34.66
CA PRO A 847 4.03 30.63 -35.12
C PRO A 847 4.48 29.29 -34.49
N LEU A 848 3.60 28.29 -34.46
CA LEU A 848 3.81 27.04 -33.72
C LEU A 848 5.09 26.29 -34.13
N ASP A 849 5.36 26.18 -35.43
CA ASP A 849 6.55 25.55 -36.00
C ASP A 849 7.85 26.27 -35.59
N TYR A 850 7.86 27.60 -35.58
CA TYR A 850 8.99 28.41 -35.10
C TYR A 850 9.21 28.22 -33.60
N ARG A 851 8.14 28.18 -32.81
CA ARG A 851 8.20 27.92 -31.36
C ARG A 851 8.81 26.56 -31.06
N VAL A 852 8.37 25.52 -31.77
CA VAL A 852 8.92 24.16 -31.62
C VAL A 852 10.41 24.15 -31.93
N PHE A 853 10.83 24.77 -33.04
CA PHE A 853 12.24 24.82 -33.44
C PHE A 853 13.11 25.57 -32.41
N TYR A 854 12.76 26.82 -32.09
CA TYR A 854 13.58 27.66 -31.21
C TYR A 854 13.57 27.20 -29.76
N ALA A 855 12.49 26.58 -29.27
CA ALA A 855 12.48 25.94 -27.95
C ALA A 855 13.46 24.77 -27.89
N GLY A 856 13.53 23.95 -28.95
CA GLY A 856 14.51 22.86 -29.07
C GLY A 856 15.95 23.36 -29.07
N VAL A 857 16.25 24.43 -29.83
CA VAL A 857 17.58 25.06 -29.86
C VAL A 857 17.97 25.63 -28.49
N ALA A 858 17.05 26.35 -27.82
CA ALA A 858 17.32 26.93 -26.51
C ALA A 858 17.60 25.84 -25.45
N ALA A 859 16.82 24.77 -25.42
CA ALA A 859 17.02 23.65 -24.51
C ALA A 859 18.37 22.97 -24.73
N ALA A 860 18.71 22.65 -25.99
CA ALA A 860 19.99 22.01 -26.32
C ALA A 860 21.19 22.89 -25.95
N ARG A 861 21.09 24.21 -26.18
CA ARG A 861 22.16 25.15 -25.82
C ARG A 861 22.34 25.26 -24.30
N LEU A 862 21.25 25.36 -23.53
CA LEU A 862 21.32 25.38 -22.07
C LEU A 862 21.97 24.10 -21.53
N GLU A 863 21.60 22.93 -22.06
CA GLU A 863 22.15 21.65 -21.61
C GLU A 863 23.65 21.52 -21.95
N SER A 864 24.06 21.97 -23.14
CA SER A 864 25.45 21.93 -23.58
C SER A 864 26.35 22.90 -22.81
N GLU A 865 25.95 24.17 -22.70
CA GLU A 865 26.78 25.23 -22.08
C GLU A 865 26.92 25.05 -20.57
N LEU A 866 25.91 24.47 -19.91
CA LEU A 866 25.96 24.16 -18.48
C LEU A 866 26.63 22.80 -18.20
N GLY A 867 27.06 22.05 -19.21
CA GLY A 867 27.64 20.72 -19.05
C GLY A 867 26.67 19.70 -18.42
N VAL A 868 25.36 19.92 -18.56
CA VAL A 868 24.33 19.11 -17.90
C VAL A 868 24.23 17.73 -18.55
N GLU A 869 24.55 17.60 -19.83
CA GLU A 869 24.42 16.32 -20.54
C GLU A 869 25.42 15.26 -20.02
N SER A 870 26.65 15.66 -19.74
CA SER A 870 27.67 14.83 -19.10
C SER A 870 27.36 14.61 -17.61
N ALA A 871 26.88 15.64 -16.90
CA ALA A 871 26.51 15.53 -15.49
C ALA A 871 25.28 14.63 -15.25
N ARG A 872 24.25 14.69 -16.11
CA ARG A 872 23.08 13.79 -16.02
C ARG A 872 23.46 12.34 -16.24
N ARG A 873 24.39 12.06 -17.16
CA ARG A 873 24.93 10.71 -17.35
C ARG A 873 25.68 10.26 -16.09
N ALA A 874 26.55 11.10 -15.53
CA ALA A 874 27.27 10.81 -14.30
C ALA A 874 26.33 10.53 -13.10
N LEU A 875 25.32 11.38 -12.90
CA LEU A 875 24.29 11.23 -11.86
C LEU A 875 23.36 10.03 -12.10
N ALA A 876 23.21 9.58 -13.34
CA ALA A 876 22.46 8.36 -13.67
C ALA A 876 23.31 7.08 -13.54
N THR A 877 24.65 7.17 -13.61
CA THR A 877 25.58 6.02 -13.56
C THR A 877 26.11 5.66 -12.17
N VAL A 878 25.81 6.43 -11.12
CA VAL A 878 26.20 6.07 -9.72
C VAL A 878 25.55 4.74 -9.25
N ASN A 879 24.64 4.18 -10.06
CA ASN A 879 24.03 2.86 -9.86
C ASN A 879 24.90 1.64 -10.28
N ASP A 880 26.15 1.83 -10.72
CA ASP A 880 26.99 0.73 -11.25
C ASP A 880 28.46 0.78 -10.77
N ASP A 881 28.70 0.86 -9.46
CA ASP A 881 30.05 0.71 -8.91
C ASP A 881 30.42 -0.77 -8.72
N THR A 882 30.97 -1.36 -9.78
CA THR A 882 32.02 -2.39 -9.62
C THR A 882 33.39 -1.71 -9.78
N PRO A 883 34.31 -1.82 -8.82
CA PRO A 883 35.65 -1.25 -8.98
C PRO A 883 36.43 -2.09 -10.00
N LYS A 884 36.53 -1.59 -11.24
CA LYS A 884 37.51 -2.11 -12.20
C LYS A 884 38.88 -1.57 -11.82
N SER A 885 39.68 -2.41 -11.19
CA SER A 885 41.13 -2.23 -11.13
C SER A 885 41.68 -2.03 -12.55
N ARG A 886 42.17 -0.83 -12.86
CA ARG A 886 43.09 -0.63 -13.96
C ARG A 886 44.29 0.14 -13.45
N GLY A 887 45.42 -0.57 -13.47
CA GLY A 887 46.69 -0.12 -12.97
C GLY A 887 47.22 1.12 -13.67
N MET A 888 48.09 1.79 -12.92
CA MET A 888 49.01 2.81 -13.39
C MET A 888 49.59 2.48 -14.77
N ASN A 889 49.51 3.45 -15.67
CA ASN A 889 50.68 3.81 -16.46
C ASN A 889 50.63 5.29 -16.85
N SER A 890 51.64 5.98 -16.38
CA SER A 890 52.00 7.36 -16.69
C SER A 890 52.38 7.52 -18.17
N ARG A 891 51.89 8.58 -18.82
CA ARG A 891 52.73 9.43 -19.67
C ARG A 891 52.02 10.74 -20.00
N ALA A 892 52.70 11.82 -19.63
CA ALA A 892 52.40 13.18 -20.00
C ALA A 892 52.74 13.45 -21.48
N THR A 893 51.93 14.26 -22.17
CA THR A 893 52.40 15.20 -23.18
C THR A 893 51.41 16.36 -23.37
N LYS A 894 51.98 17.53 -23.58
CA LYS A 894 51.41 18.88 -23.66
C LYS A 894 50.66 19.14 -24.98
N GLY A 895 49.67 20.04 -24.93
CA GLY A 895 49.63 21.26 -25.76
C GLY A 895 48.93 21.27 -27.13
N THR A 896 48.01 22.24 -27.25
CA THR A 896 47.63 23.04 -28.44
C THR A 896 46.66 22.48 -29.50
N GLY A 897 45.69 23.32 -29.90
CA GLY A 897 45.26 23.43 -31.30
C GLY A 897 43.74 23.44 -31.56
N VAL A 898 43.22 24.59 -31.98
CA VAL A 898 41.85 24.82 -32.49
C VAL A 898 41.76 24.47 -33.99
N VAL A 899 40.54 24.13 -34.46
CA VAL A 899 39.98 24.16 -35.84
C VAL A 899 39.83 22.82 -36.61
N GLY A 900 38.58 22.55 -37.08
CA GLY A 900 38.24 21.63 -38.19
C GLY A 900 37.03 20.72 -37.92
N THR A 901 35.77 21.18 -37.97
CA THR A 901 34.84 21.26 -39.12
C THR A 901 34.35 19.91 -39.69
N VAL A 902 33.06 19.62 -39.46
CA VAL A 902 32.04 19.00 -40.36
C VAL A 902 32.36 17.65 -41.02
N LEU A 903 31.65 16.59 -40.60
CA LEU A 903 30.95 15.61 -41.47
C LEU A 903 30.47 14.38 -40.68
N SER A 904 29.15 14.22 -40.56
CA SER A 904 28.38 12.95 -40.68
C SER A 904 27.09 13.00 -39.86
N ALA A 905 26.20 13.91 -40.24
CA ALA A 905 24.79 13.84 -39.92
C ALA A 905 24.03 13.62 -41.25
N LEU A 906 23.95 12.37 -41.70
CA LEU A 906 22.97 11.94 -42.72
C LEU A 906 22.91 10.40 -42.81
N ALA A 907 22.17 9.76 -41.92
CA ALA A 907 21.63 8.41 -42.18
C ALA A 907 20.49 8.10 -41.21
N CYS A 908 19.41 7.54 -41.76
CA CYS A 908 18.28 6.91 -41.08
C CYS A 908 17.13 7.81 -40.61
N LEU A 909 16.38 8.36 -41.58
CA LEU A 909 14.92 8.19 -41.56
C LEU A 909 14.41 7.88 -42.98
N LEU A 910 13.55 6.86 -43.06
CA LEU A 910 12.67 6.49 -44.17
C LEU A 910 13.30 5.75 -45.37
N ILE A 911 13.11 4.43 -45.41
CA ILE A 911 12.35 3.72 -46.46
C ILE A 911 12.12 2.28 -45.96
N THR A 912 10.91 1.99 -45.50
CA THR A 912 10.34 0.64 -45.56
C THR A 912 8.93 0.76 -46.13
N ARG A 913 8.74 0.33 -47.38
CA ARG A 913 7.73 -0.66 -47.77
C ARG A 913 7.67 -0.89 -49.28
N ARG A 914 7.83 -2.18 -49.62
CA ARG A 914 7.20 -2.97 -50.70
C ARG A 914 7.67 -2.63 -52.14
N ALA A 915 7.87 -3.58 -53.05
CA ALA A 915 7.26 -4.89 -53.20
C ALA A 915 8.12 -5.82 -54.09
N SER A 916 7.82 -7.13 -54.03
CA SER A 916 7.74 -8.08 -55.16
C SER A 916 8.65 -9.33 -55.11
N ARG A 917 7.98 -10.46 -54.81
CA ARG A 917 8.15 -11.84 -55.30
C ARG A 917 9.33 -12.70 -54.80
N LYS A 918 9.10 -13.50 -53.76
CA LYS A 918 8.59 -14.90 -53.85
C LYS A 918 8.03 -15.34 -52.51
#